data_AF-A0A2D5I9B5-F1
#
_entry.id   AF-A0A2D5I9B5-F1
#
_cell.length_a   1.000
_cell.length_b   1.000
_cell.length_c   1.000
_cell.angle_alpha   90.00
_cell.angle_beta   90.00
_cell.angle_gamma   90.00
#
_symmetry.space_group_name_H-M   'P 1'
#
loop_
_entity.id
_entity.type
_entity.pdbx_description
1 polymer ?
#
loop_
_entity_poly.entity_id
_entity_poly.type
_entity_poly.pdbx_seq_one_letter_code
_entity_poly.pdbx_strand_id
1 'polypeptide(L)'
;MRGHILRKVLISALLTCFYIPSAAVRADTVVESVGWPDVSFDQAVPTLESVLGYAPGERITSVDQAHTYLRALASALPERTRMVEYARSWEGRPLVYFLVGTEETMARVDEIKAGMQALADPAELTDGRVESLINDLPAVVWLAYGVHGNEISSTDAGLQTAYHMLAAKGAPFDTIRENTLVAIDPSQNPDGRERFLNHFRETYGIAPSTSAIAAERREPWPAGRTNHYLFDLNRDWLPLTQPEVIGRVATFQEFFPLVHVDIHEMGTDSSYFFPPPAQPFNPHYVDEQEQMLDAYGRNNAKWFDRFGFEYFTQAVYDAYYPGYGDSWPAFHGSVGMTFEMASARGLAGERRNGEIVTYADGVQRHFVTSVGTIETASTNREAFLRNFAEYRRSADAGEHGGPREYLIPLVGDASAVHKLAANLVRHGIEIRRTIEAGSACDSAMPEGSYLVSSRQPAGRMVRTFLEQESPMAEDFLAEQERRRALGLRAELYDILGWSLPSLYNVAVQPCDRVSIDAEVFDGSGVPAYAEPASSQVGWLVPWGTQAAGRFLAAAQRAGLKVQGADEVMTISGRRYERGTLVVRIADNPQRDAGELHMMMSHLAEMSGAEVVATNTSYSEEGVSFGSSSVMSLPAPRIALAWDDPTTSYSAGNTRFVLERQYGYPVEPVRVEHFPADELDRFDVVILPDGGDYASALGERGVDRLKEWVGRGGVLVTMSGGMRFAAQDNVGLLPMDLERLADGKPEGEHEGDLVDGTQLKDQDAYQSAILPEAPRPDSIPGVLLRTRTTTDTWLSAGVNDGVAFMVEGRDVYRPLTLDEGWNALYFEAPENIEAGGHLWAENRAQWAFKPAVVQASYGDGIVIGFVADPTFRAALDGANVVLLNAVLRGPGHTARLR
;
A
#
# COMPACT_ATOMS: atom_id res chain seq x y z
N MET A 1 29.83 -22.84 75.72
CA MET A 1 30.82 -23.92 75.52
C MET A 1 31.87 -23.43 74.54
N ARG A 2 33.14 -23.47 74.95
CA ARG A 2 34.42 -23.47 74.17
C ARG A 2 34.50 -22.48 72.99
N GLY A 3 35.29 -21.39 73.05
CA GLY A 3 36.77 -21.38 73.12
C GLY A 3 37.32 -21.74 71.74
N HIS A 4 38.21 -20.99 71.06
CA HIS A 4 39.36 -20.25 71.56
C HIS A 4 40.13 -19.61 70.35
N ILE A 5 40.72 -18.41 70.54
CA ILE A 5 42.15 -18.05 70.23
C ILE A 5 42.53 -17.83 68.73
N LEU A 6 43.20 -16.76 68.23
CA LEU A 6 44.36 -15.97 68.72
C LEU A 6 44.57 -14.63 67.90
N ARG A 7 44.88 -13.53 68.63
CA ARG A 7 45.81 -12.36 68.42
C ARG A 7 45.98 -11.65 67.04
N LYS A 8 45.77 -10.33 66.95
CA LYS A 8 46.66 -9.15 67.27
C LYS A 8 47.97 -9.11 66.43
N VAL A 9 48.36 -8.03 65.73
CA VAL A 9 49.12 -6.85 66.27
C VAL A 9 49.56 -5.90 65.11
N LEU A 10 49.35 -4.58 65.29
CA LEU A 10 50.18 -3.37 65.04
C LEU A 10 50.95 -3.18 63.70
N ILE A 11 50.82 -2.05 62.97
CA ILE A 11 51.28 -0.63 63.15
C ILE A 11 52.41 -0.28 62.16
N SER A 12 52.25 0.92 61.58
CA SER A 12 53.26 1.89 61.11
C SER A 12 53.75 1.90 59.67
N ALA A 13 53.36 3.03 59.05
CA ALA A 13 54.23 4.03 58.43
C ALA A 13 54.74 3.76 57.01
N LEU A 14 54.27 4.57 56.05
CA LEU A 14 54.98 5.79 55.69
C LEU A 14 54.11 6.62 54.72
N LEU A 15 53.81 7.86 55.14
CA LEU A 15 53.35 8.92 54.26
C LEU A 15 54.50 9.30 53.31
N THR A 16 54.26 9.20 52.00
CA THR A 16 54.97 10.01 51.02
C THR A 16 53.95 10.59 50.06
N CYS A 17 53.75 11.90 50.18
CA CYS A 17 52.91 12.70 49.30
C CYS A 17 53.41 12.62 47.85
N PHE A 18 52.53 12.21 46.94
CA PHE A 18 52.59 12.64 45.55
C PHE A 18 51.29 13.37 45.22
N TYR A 19 51.41 14.69 45.06
CA TYR A 19 50.43 15.51 44.38
C TYR A 19 50.40 15.08 42.91
N ILE A 20 49.33 14.42 42.48
CA ILE A 20 48.97 14.29 41.07
C ILE A 20 47.81 15.28 40.85
N PRO A 21 47.91 16.23 39.91
CA PRO A 21 46.81 17.11 39.62
C PRO A 21 45.66 16.28 39.05
N SER A 22 44.49 16.35 39.67
CA SER A 22 43.24 15.85 39.11
C SER A 22 43.00 16.56 37.78
N ALA A 23 43.30 15.88 36.67
CA ALA A 23 42.67 16.18 35.41
C ALA A 23 41.17 16.02 35.64
N ALA A 24 40.43 17.11 35.41
CA ALA A 24 38.98 17.08 35.35
C ALA A 24 38.59 16.08 34.27
N VAL A 25 38.16 14.88 34.68
CA VAL A 25 37.38 13.98 33.86
C VAL A 25 36.10 14.75 33.57
N ARG A 26 36.01 15.24 32.34
CA ARG A 26 34.80 15.85 31.77
C ARG A 26 33.69 14.82 31.97
N ALA A 27 32.55 15.28 32.46
CA ALA A 27 31.37 14.43 32.60
C ALA A 27 30.97 13.93 31.20
N ASP A 28 31.10 12.63 30.98
CA ASP A 28 30.55 11.91 29.85
C ASP A 28 29.02 12.05 29.91
N THR A 29 28.47 12.92 29.07
CA THR A 29 27.02 13.04 28.87
C THR A 29 26.56 11.97 27.90
N VAL A 30 25.40 11.36 28.19
CA VAL A 30 24.74 10.27 27.43
C VAL A 30 24.55 10.57 25.93
N VAL A 31 24.71 11.83 25.50
CA VAL A 31 24.82 12.24 24.08
C VAL A 31 25.93 11.47 23.34
N GLU A 32 27.00 11.03 24.00
CA GLU A 32 28.09 10.31 23.36
C GLU A 32 27.77 8.85 22.99
N SER A 33 26.80 8.19 23.64
CA SER A 33 26.52 6.76 23.35
C SER A 33 25.75 6.54 22.04
N VAL A 34 25.04 7.57 21.56
CA VAL A 34 24.23 7.54 20.32
C VAL A 34 24.76 8.56 19.28
N GLY A 35 25.78 9.34 19.64
CA GLY A 35 26.30 10.44 18.84
C GLY A 35 27.45 10.05 17.88
N TRP A 36 27.95 11.07 17.19
CA TRP A 36 29.07 10.92 16.26
C TRP A 36 30.43 11.08 17.00
N PRO A 37 31.45 10.25 16.70
CA PRO A 37 32.76 10.34 17.34
C PRO A 37 33.56 11.56 16.85
N ASP A 38 34.52 12.00 17.67
CA ASP A 38 35.54 12.99 17.31
C ASP A 38 35.02 14.38 16.87
N VAL A 39 33.82 14.78 17.30
CA VAL A 39 33.25 16.12 17.05
C VAL A 39 33.01 16.88 18.35
N SER A 40 32.96 18.22 18.25
CA SER A 40 32.58 19.08 19.38
C SER A 40 31.22 19.74 19.12
N PHE A 41 30.45 20.05 20.17
CA PHE A 41 29.09 20.57 20.03
C PHE A 41 28.97 22.04 20.45
N ASP A 42 28.20 22.80 19.68
CA ASP A 42 27.74 24.12 20.09
C ASP A 42 26.77 24.02 21.27
N GLN A 43 27.19 24.54 22.41
CA GLN A 43 26.42 24.50 23.65
C GLN A 43 25.19 25.41 23.63
N ALA A 44 25.06 26.29 22.63
CA ALA A 44 23.89 27.13 22.46
C ALA A 44 22.70 26.36 21.85
N VAL A 45 22.93 25.22 21.21
CA VAL A 45 21.88 24.39 20.63
C VAL A 45 21.32 23.45 21.71
N PRO A 46 20.01 23.49 22.01
CA PRO A 46 19.44 22.69 23.07
C PRO A 46 19.51 21.19 22.74
N THR A 47 19.87 20.38 23.73
CA THR A 47 19.86 18.91 23.61
C THR A 47 18.45 18.35 23.84
N LEU A 48 18.19 17.14 23.32
CA LEU A 48 16.94 16.41 23.56
C LEU A 48 16.65 16.27 25.07
N GLU A 49 17.67 15.95 25.86
CA GLU A 49 17.57 15.85 27.33
C GLU A 49 17.17 17.18 27.99
N SER A 50 17.73 18.31 27.54
CA SER A 50 17.39 19.62 28.10
C SER A 50 15.94 20.04 27.81
N VAL A 51 15.33 19.52 26.72
CA VAL A 51 13.98 19.88 26.28
C VAL A 51 12.93 18.89 26.78
N LEU A 52 13.21 17.59 26.70
CA LEU A 52 12.25 16.51 26.98
C LEU A 52 12.52 15.76 28.29
N GLY A 53 13.69 15.97 28.91
CA GLY A 53 14.04 15.42 30.23
C GLY A 53 14.57 13.99 30.23
N TYR A 54 14.97 13.44 29.08
CA TYR A 54 15.60 12.13 28.94
C TYR A 54 16.61 12.14 27.80
N ALA A 55 17.60 11.26 27.83
CA ALA A 55 18.64 11.21 26.81
C ALA A 55 18.18 10.50 25.51
N PRO A 56 18.85 10.74 24.37
CA PRO A 56 18.58 10.00 23.13
C PRO A 56 18.70 8.48 23.33
N GLY A 57 17.71 7.73 22.84
CA GLY A 57 17.70 6.27 22.98
C GLY A 57 17.29 5.75 24.38
N GLU A 58 17.04 6.62 25.35
CA GLU A 58 16.57 6.22 26.69
C GLU A 58 15.06 5.88 26.69
N ARG A 59 14.28 6.63 25.91
CA ARG A 59 12.82 6.50 25.82
C ARG A 59 12.37 6.71 24.39
N ILE A 60 11.34 5.96 23.97
CA ILE A 60 10.70 6.12 22.67
C ILE A 60 9.90 7.43 22.64
N THR A 61 10.31 8.37 21.77
CA THR A 61 9.73 9.73 21.71
C THR A 61 8.39 9.73 20.98
N SER A 62 7.36 10.37 21.55
CA SER A 62 6.06 10.52 20.86
C SER A 62 6.12 11.49 19.69
N VAL A 63 5.13 11.47 18.80
CA VAL A 63 5.03 12.41 17.67
C VAL A 63 5.04 13.85 18.20
N ASP A 64 4.24 14.14 19.23
CA ASP A 64 4.16 15.48 19.84
C ASP A 64 5.47 15.91 20.52
N GLN A 65 6.18 14.98 21.14
CA GLN A 65 7.48 15.24 21.77
C GLN A 65 8.56 15.50 20.71
N ALA A 66 8.56 14.72 19.61
CA ALA A 66 9.44 14.94 18.46
C ALA A 66 9.23 16.34 17.87
N HIS A 67 7.97 16.72 17.62
CA HIS A 67 7.62 18.06 17.16
C HIS A 67 8.02 19.15 18.15
N THR A 68 7.89 18.90 19.45
CA THR A 68 8.30 19.85 20.50
C THR A 68 9.81 20.08 20.49
N TYR A 69 10.60 19.02 20.31
CA TYR A 69 12.04 19.15 20.20
C TYR A 69 12.48 19.85 18.92
N LEU A 70 11.90 19.50 17.77
CA LEU A 70 12.19 20.20 16.50
C LEU A 70 11.84 21.69 16.56
N ARG A 71 10.74 22.07 17.22
CA ARG A 71 10.43 23.49 17.48
C ARG A 71 11.45 24.18 18.37
N ALA A 72 12.01 23.47 19.36
CA ALA A 72 13.06 24.02 20.22
C ALA A 72 14.34 24.27 19.42
N LEU A 73 14.73 23.34 18.55
CA LEU A 73 15.86 23.52 17.61
C LEU A 73 15.59 24.69 16.65
N ALA A 74 14.38 24.77 16.09
CA ALA A 74 13.98 25.86 15.21
C ALA A 74 14.05 27.23 15.89
N SER A 75 13.66 27.30 17.16
CA SER A 75 13.66 28.53 17.94
C SER A 75 15.08 28.96 18.32
N ALA A 76 16.01 28.01 18.47
CA ALA A 76 17.41 28.29 18.81
C ALA A 76 18.21 28.80 17.60
N LEU A 77 17.92 28.31 16.39
CA LEU A 77 18.61 28.66 15.14
C LEU A 77 17.61 28.88 13.99
N PRO A 78 16.74 29.90 14.07
CA PRO A 78 15.69 30.14 13.07
C PRO A 78 16.23 30.45 11.67
N GLU A 79 17.43 31.03 11.57
CA GLU A 79 18.09 31.34 10.31
C GLU A 79 18.67 30.10 9.60
N ARG A 80 18.78 28.97 10.29
CA ARG A 80 19.33 27.71 9.77
C ARG A 80 18.30 26.59 9.62
N THR A 81 17.03 26.87 9.92
CA THR A 81 15.99 25.84 10.02
C THR A 81 14.63 26.33 9.52
N ARG A 82 13.79 25.40 9.06
CA ARG A 82 12.37 25.66 8.76
C ARG A 82 11.56 24.41 9.01
N MET A 83 10.53 24.50 9.84
CA MET A 83 9.56 23.40 10.07
C MET A 83 8.28 23.71 9.29
N VAL A 84 7.83 22.77 8.45
CA VAL A 84 6.66 22.95 7.59
C VAL A 84 5.70 21.78 7.74
N GLU A 85 4.43 22.08 8.01
CA GLU A 85 3.35 21.09 7.95
C GLU A 85 2.94 20.91 6.48
N TYR A 86 3.00 19.67 5.98
CA TYR A 86 2.70 19.36 4.58
C TYR A 86 1.38 18.60 4.40
N ALA A 87 0.92 17.91 5.43
CA ALA A 87 -0.34 17.18 5.41
C ALA A 87 -0.86 16.91 6.82
N ARG A 88 -2.02 16.28 6.90
CA ARG A 88 -2.57 15.72 8.14
C ARG A 88 -2.98 14.27 7.93
N SER A 89 -2.75 13.45 8.95
CA SER A 89 -3.23 12.07 8.98
C SER A 89 -4.75 11.97 9.11
N TRP A 90 -5.29 10.76 9.01
CA TRP A 90 -6.72 10.51 9.22
C TRP A 90 -7.23 10.91 10.60
N GLU A 91 -6.39 10.81 11.63
CA GLU A 91 -6.73 11.25 12.99
C GLU A 91 -6.38 12.74 13.23
N GLY A 92 -6.02 13.47 12.17
CA GLY A 92 -5.81 14.92 12.20
C GLY A 92 -4.45 15.37 12.75
N ARG A 93 -3.49 14.44 12.93
CA ARG A 93 -2.13 14.75 13.38
C ARG A 93 -1.34 15.43 12.26
N PRO A 94 -0.57 16.49 12.57
CA PRO A 94 0.24 17.17 11.56
C PRO A 94 1.39 16.28 11.10
N LEU A 95 1.58 16.22 9.80
CA LEU A 95 2.77 15.67 9.15
C LEU A 95 3.68 16.82 8.77
N VAL A 96 4.95 16.72 9.15
CA VAL A 96 5.89 17.84 9.02
C VAL A 96 7.21 17.37 8.43
N TYR A 97 7.91 18.28 7.75
CA TYR A 97 9.33 18.12 7.52
C TYR A 97 10.10 19.26 8.20
N PHE A 98 11.34 18.97 8.57
CA PHE A 98 12.28 19.91 9.17
C PHE A 98 13.47 20.11 8.24
N LEU A 99 13.54 21.29 7.62
CA LEU A 99 14.66 21.69 6.78
C LEU A 99 15.82 22.18 7.66
N VAL A 100 17.03 21.75 7.29
CA VAL A 100 18.28 22.16 7.93
C VAL A 100 19.31 22.52 6.86
N GLY A 101 19.97 23.66 7.03
CA GLY A 101 21.04 24.14 6.14
C GLY A 101 21.96 25.16 6.81
N THR A 102 22.81 25.81 6.01
CA THR A 102 23.49 27.04 6.41
C THR A 102 22.54 28.23 6.36
N GLU A 103 22.90 29.35 7.00
CA GLU A 103 22.13 30.59 6.90
C GLU A 103 21.96 31.03 5.44
N GLU A 104 23.03 30.91 4.63
CA GLU A 104 23.01 31.24 3.20
C GLU A 104 22.07 30.32 2.41
N THR A 105 22.16 29.01 2.62
CA THR A 105 21.27 28.03 1.97
C THR A 105 19.81 28.28 2.35
N MET A 106 19.54 28.51 3.64
CA MET A 106 18.19 28.68 4.17
C MET A 106 17.52 29.99 3.72
N ALA A 107 18.31 31.05 3.54
CA ALA A 107 17.85 32.30 2.96
C ALA A 107 17.39 32.16 1.50
N ARG A 108 17.85 31.12 0.79
CA ARG A 108 17.62 30.87 -0.64
C ARG A 108 16.74 29.63 -0.92
N VAL A 109 16.05 29.07 0.07
CA VAL A 109 15.25 27.82 -0.11
C VAL A 109 14.27 27.90 -1.28
N ASP A 110 13.59 29.02 -1.45
CA ASP A 110 12.60 29.16 -2.52
C ASP A 110 13.28 29.26 -3.91
N GLU A 111 14.50 29.82 -3.98
CA GLU A 111 15.33 29.81 -5.19
C GLU A 111 15.85 28.40 -5.50
N ILE A 112 16.26 27.65 -4.47
CA ILE A 112 16.71 26.25 -4.60
C ILE A 112 15.57 25.38 -5.11
N LYS A 113 14.36 25.52 -4.55
CA LYS A 113 13.16 24.83 -5.05
C LYS A 113 12.91 25.11 -6.53
N ALA A 114 12.86 26.40 -6.90
CA ALA A 114 12.65 26.78 -8.30
C ALA A 114 13.77 26.27 -9.23
N GLY A 115 15.02 26.26 -8.76
CA GLY A 115 16.16 25.72 -9.50
C GLY A 115 16.09 24.21 -9.69
N MET A 116 15.70 23.45 -8.66
CA MET A 116 15.47 22.01 -8.76
C MET A 116 14.29 21.67 -9.68
N GLN A 117 13.20 22.43 -9.61
CA GLN A 117 12.07 22.28 -10.53
C GLN A 117 12.48 22.54 -11.99
N ALA A 118 13.29 23.58 -12.23
CA ALA A 118 13.84 23.83 -13.56
C ALA A 118 14.78 22.70 -14.01
N LEU A 119 15.62 22.16 -13.11
CA LEU A 119 16.50 21.04 -13.42
C LEU A 119 15.71 19.73 -13.68
N ALA A 120 14.53 19.59 -13.08
CA ALA A 120 13.61 18.49 -13.29
C ALA A 120 12.86 18.57 -14.63
N ASP A 121 12.94 19.70 -15.34
CA ASP A 121 12.47 19.85 -16.72
C ASP A 121 13.55 20.50 -17.61
N PRO A 122 14.64 19.77 -17.89
CA PRO A 122 15.82 20.35 -18.54
C PRO A 122 15.65 20.54 -20.04
N ALA A 123 14.55 20.05 -20.65
CA ALA A 123 14.32 20.11 -22.10
C ALA A 123 14.14 21.56 -22.59
N GLU A 124 13.57 22.42 -21.76
CA GLU A 124 13.35 23.84 -22.05
C GLU A 124 14.56 24.71 -21.66
N LEU A 125 15.65 24.11 -21.16
CA LEU A 125 16.85 24.82 -20.72
C LEU A 125 18.01 24.68 -21.72
N THR A 126 18.79 25.75 -21.87
CA THR A 126 20.09 25.67 -22.57
C THR A 126 21.12 24.92 -21.71
N ASP A 127 22.07 24.22 -22.34
CA ASP A 127 23.15 23.53 -21.61
C ASP A 127 23.91 24.48 -20.67
N GLY A 128 24.15 25.73 -21.08
CA GLY A 128 24.78 26.73 -20.22
C GLY A 128 23.95 27.07 -18.97
N ARG A 129 22.61 27.03 -19.05
CA ARG A 129 21.74 27.21 -17.89
C ARG A 129 21.75 25.98 -16.99
N VAL A 130 21.74 24.77 -17.57
CA VAL A 130 21.87 23.51 -16.81
C VAL A 130 23.17 23.48 -16.02
N GLU A 131 24.32 23.77 -16.65
CA GLU A 131 25.60 23.86 -15.94
C GLU A 131 25.62 24.94 -14.86
N SER A 132 24.98 26.09 -15.11
CA SER A 132 24.84 27.14 -14.08
C SER A 132 24.03 26.65 -12.88
N LEU A 133 22.97 25.88 -13.09
CA LEU A 133 22.18 25.29 -12.00
C LEU A 133 22.99 24.24 -11.23
N ILE A 134 23.70 23.35 -11.94
CA ILE A 134 24.54 22.31 -11.31
C ILE A 134 25.60 22.92 -10.39
N ASN A 135 26.22 24.03 -10.79
CA ASN A 135 27.25 24.70 -9.98
C ASN A 135 26.69 25.41 -8.74
N ASP A 136 25.49 26.00 -8.85
CA ASP A 136 24.88 26.85 -7.81
C ASP A 136 24.03 26.06 -6.80
N LEU A 137 23.35 24.99 -7.23
CA LEU A 137 22.43 24.25 -6.38
C LEU A 137 23.17 23.38 -5.34
N PRO A 138 22.62 23.26 -4.11
CA PRO A 138 23.04 22.24 -3.17
C PRO A 138 22.45 20.87 -3.56
N ALA A 139 23.00 19.79 -3.00
CA ALA A 139 22.33 18.50 -3.04
C ALA A 139 21.14 18.52 -2.06
N VAL A 140 19.93 18.38 -2.59
CA VAL A 140 18.71 18.24 -1.76
C VAL A 140 18.57 16.78 -1.32
N VAL A 141 18.61 16.54 -0.02
CA VAL A 141 18.55 15.21 0.61
C VAL A 141 17.29 15.10 1.44
N TRP A 142 16.47 14.09 1.18
CA TRP A 142 15.25 13.80 1.93
C TRP A 142 15.39 12.53 2.74
N LEU A 143 15.27 12.63 4.06
CA LEU A 143 15.34 11.52 5.01
C LEU A 143 13.96 11.34 5.65
N ALA A 144 13.28 10.26 5.30
CA ALA A 144 11.91 9.98 5.71
C ALA A 144 11.89 8.84 6.73
N TYR A 145 11.42 9.13 7.95
CA TYR A 145 11.50 8.21 9.09
C TYR A 145 10.11 7.71 9.48
N GLY A 146 9.99 6.42 9.85
CA GLY A 146 8.83 5.88 10.55
C GLY A 146 7.55 5.83 9.71
N VAL A 147 7.63 5.30 8.48
CA VAL A 147 6.44 5.01 7.64
C VAL A 147 5.60 3.88 8.21
N HIS A 148 6.21 2.99 8.98
CA HIS A 148 5.52 2.09 9.88
C HIS A 148 5.66 2.58 11.31
N GLY A 149 4.53 2.78 12.00
CA GLY A 149 4.51 3.42 13.31
C GLY A 149 5.20 2.61 14.42
N ASN A 150 5.36 1.31 14.24
CA ASN A 150 6.03 0.40 15.17
C ASN A 150 7.51 0.11 14.80
N GLU A 151 8.08 0.84 13.83
CA GLU A 151 9.52 0.83 13.51
C GLU A 151 10.18 2.02 14.24
N ILE A 152 10.43 1.80 15.53
CA ILE A 152 10.37 2.82 16.57
C ILE A 152 11.56 3.79 16.65
N SER A 153 12.75 3.37 16.23
CA SER A 153 14.02 4.08 16.44
C SER A 153 14.34 5.10 15.36
N SER A 154 13.73 4.94 14.18
CA SER A 154 13.88 5.85 13.03
C SER A 154 13.57 7.31 13.40
N THR A 155 12.44 7.59 14.05
CA THR A 155 12.06 8.96 14.47
C THR A 155 13.13 9.64 15.32
N ASP A 156 13.63 8.96 16.36
CA ASP A 156 14.64 9.51 17.27
C ASP A 156 15.99 9.65 16.59
N ALA A 157 16.30 8.80 15.60
CA ALA A 157 17.46 8.96 14.73
C ALA A 157 17.36 10.24 13.89
N GLY A 158 16.18 10.56 13.34
CA GLY A 158 15.91 11.83 12.68
C GLY A 158 16.14 13.05 13.58
N LEU A 159 15.74 12.96 14.86
CA LEU A 159 16.01 13.99 15.86
C LEU A 159 17.51 14.14 16.15
N GLN A 160 18.26 13.04 16.20
CA GLN A 160 19.71 13.07 16.34
C GLN A 160 20.39 13.68 15.11
N THR A 161 19.94 13.33 13.90
CA THR A 161 20.43 13.92 12.65
C THR A 161 20.23 15.43 12.66
N ALA A 162 19.03 15.92 13.00
CA ALA A 162 18.73 17.34 13.09
C ALA A 162 19.65 18.08 14.08
N TYR A 163 19.81 17.52 15.29
CA TYR A 163 20.69 18.09 16.31
C TYR A 163 22.14 18.17 15.86
N HIS A 164 22.70 17.09 15.30
CA HIS A 164 24.10 17.07 14.88
C HIS A 164 24.37 18.00 13.69
N MET A 165 23.46 18.08 12.72
CA MET A 165 23.56 19.03 11.61
C MET A 165 23.62 20.48 12.09
N LEU A 166 22.97 20.80 13.22
CA LEU A 166 22.97 22.15 13.79
C LEU A 166 24.15 22.41 14.73
N ALA A 167 24.46 21.46 15.62
CA ALA A 167 25.34 21.65 16.76
C ALA A 167 26.77 21.13 16.56
N ALA A 168 26.98 20.07 15.79
CA ALA A 168 28.31 19.44 15.68
C ALA A 168 29.27 20.32 14.87
N LYS A 169 30.54 20.43 15.31
CA LYS A 169 31.62 21.19 14.67
C LYS A 169 32.77 20.24 14.31
N GLY A 170 33.33 20.41 13.12
CA GLY A 170 34.35 19.52 12.56
C GLY A 170 33.80 18.62 11.44
N ALA A 171 34.70 17.90 10.78
CA ALA A 171 34.35 16.94 9.73
C ALA A 171 33.56 15.73 10.29
N PRO A 172 32.58 15.18 9.54
CA PRO A 172 32.16 15.59 8.20
C PRO A 172 31.12 16.72 8.16
N PHE A 173 30.60 17.17 9.31
CA PHE A 173 29.46 18.10 9.38
C PHE A 173 29.73 19.47 8.76
N ASP A 174 30.95 20.00 8.84
CA ASP A 174 31.31 21.26 8.19
C ASP A 174 31.13 21.18 6.66
N THR A 175 31.71 20.15 6.04
CA THR A 175 31.61 19.91 4.59
C THR A 175 30.18 19.60 4.15
N ILE A 176 29.47 18.78 4.93
CA ILE A 176 28.09 18.40 4.64
C ILE A 176 27.18 19.63 4.55
N ARG A 177 27.27 20.55 5.51
CA ARG A 177 26.41 21.74 5.56
C ARG A 177 26.62 22.67 4.37
N GLU A 178 27.85 22.82 3.90
CA GLU A 178 28.18 23.72 2.79
C GLU A 178 27.55 23.29 1.46
N ASN A 179 27.27 22.00 1.29
CA ASN A 179 26.86 21.44 -0.01
C ASN A 179 25.44 20.88 -0.04
N THR A 180 24.71 20.89 1.08
CA THR A 180 23.42 20.20 1.19
C THR A 180 22.31 21.07 1.74
N LEU A 181 21.08 20.79 1.28
CA LEU A 181 19.84 21.16 1.96
C LEU A 181 19.18 19.85 2.40
N VAL A 182 19.04 19.64 3.70
CA VAL A 182 18.52 18.37 4.25
C VAL A 182 17.10 18.56 4.76
N ALA A 183 16.17 17.73 4.30
CA ALA A 183 14.82 17.62 4.82
C ALA A 183 14.69 16.36 5.67
N ILE A 184 14.20 16.52 6.90
CA ILE A 184 13.96 15.43 7.85
C ILE A 184 12.44 15.34 8.07
N ASP A 185 11.80 14.27 7.58
CA ASP A 185 10.43 13.91 7.95
C ASP A 185 10.48 12.94 9.14
N PRO A 186 10.25 13.40 10.37
CA PRO A 186 10.53 12.62 11.58
C PRO A 186 9.52 11.48 11.81
N SER A 187 8.34 11.53 11.19
CA SER A 187 7.32 10.49 11.35
C SER A 187 6.32 10.55 10.21
N GLN A 188 6.48 9.62 9.28
CA GLN A 188 5.59 9.42 8.16
C GLN A 188 4.21 8.88 8.61
N ASN A 189 4.15 7.97 9.60
CA ASN A 189 2.89 7.40 10.11
C ASN A 189 2.63 7.77 11.59
N PRO A 190 2.13 8.98 11.87
CA PRO A 190 1.91 9.42 13.24
C PRO A 190 0.76 8.66 13.93
N ASP A 191 -0.24 8.18 13.17
CA ASP A 191 -1.38 7.44 13.73
C ASP A 191 -0.97 6.05 14.22
N GLY A 192 -0.22 5.31 13.40
CA GLY A 192 0.35 4.03 13.78
C GLY A 192 1.35 4.15 14.94
N ARG A 193 2.17 5.21 14.95
CA ARG A 193 3.16 5.43 16.02
C ARG A 193 2.50 5.66 17.36
N GLU A 194 1.48 6.50 17.43
CA GLU A 194 0.76 6.73 18.68
C GLU A 194 -0.03 5.49 19.13
N ARG A 195 -0.53 4.65 18.20
CA ARG A 195 -1.11 3.33 18.54
C ARG A 195 -0.09 2.41 19.22
N PHE A 196 1.10 2.27 18.62
CA PHE A 196 2.20 1.50 19.22
C PHE A 196 2.56 2.04 20.61
N LEU A 197 2.76 3.35 20.73
CA LEU A 197 3.19 3.99 21.97
C LEU A 197 2.15 3.84 23.09
N ASN A 198 0.86 3.89 22.76
CA ASN A 198 -0.20 3.66 23.74
C ASN A 198 -0.08 2.24 24.33
N HIS A 199 -0.02 1.22 23.47
CA HIS A 199 0.15 -0.18 23.90
C HIS A 199 1.44 -0.40 24.70
N PHE A 200 2.56 0.12 24.20
CA PHE A 200 3.85 0.00 24.88
C PHE A 200 3.80 0.59 26.30
N ARG A 201 3.22 1.79 26.47
CA ARG A 201 3.12 2.45 27.79
C ARG A 201 2.21 1.72 28.77
N GLU A 202 1.14 1.08 28.28
CA GLU A 202 0.21 0.29 29.11
C GLU A 202 0.84 -1.00 29.62
N THR A 203 1.82 -1.53 28.89
CA THR A 203 2.42 -2.86 29.16
C THR A 203 3.84 -2.80 29.70
N TYR A 204 4.52 -1.65 29.61
CA TYR A 204 5.89 -1.46 30.07
C TYR A 204 6.03 -1.62 31.59
N GLY A 205 7.02 -2.40 32.01
CA GLY A 205 7.31 -2.68 33.41
C GLY A 205 8.25 -1.65 34.08
N ILE A 206 8.72 -1.96 35.29
CA ILE A 206 9.75 -1.15 35.98
C ILE A 206 11.13 -1.20 35.28
N ALA A 207 11.31 -2.15 34.35
CA ALA A 207 12.51 -2.34 33.55
C ALA A 207 12.12 -2.96 32.19
N PRO A 208 12.88 -2.69 31.10
CA PRO A 208 12.64 -3.33 29.80
C PRO A 208 12.73 -4.85 29.85
N SER A 209 11.83 -5.52 29.13
CA SER A 209 11.85 -6.97 28.94
C SER A 209 12.57 -7.34 27.65
N THR A 210 13.56 -8.24 27.75
CA THR A 210 14.25 -8.78 26.57
C THR A 210 13.53 -9.98 25.95
N SER A 211 12.38 -10.40 26.49
CA SER A 211 11.66 -11.60 26.03
C SER A 211 10.75 -11.31 24.84
N ALA A 212 10.83 -12.11 23.78
CA ALA A 212 10.02 -11.91 22.57
C ALA A 212 8.51 -12.12 22.78
N ILE A 213 8.12 -12.75 23.89
CA ILE A 213 6.71 -12.98 24.26
C ILE A 213 6.17 -11.95 25.27
N ALA A 214 7.00 -10.97 25.67
CA ALA A 214 6.57 -9.92 26.58
C ALA A 214 5.48 -9.05 25.93
N ALA A 215 4.48 -8.65 26.71
CA ALA A 215 3.37 -7.83 26.22
C ALA A 215 3.86 -6.50 25.60
N GLU A 216 4.89 -5.87 26.17
CA GLU A 216 5.50 -4.65 25.62
C GLU A 216 6.15 -4.84 24.24
N ARG A 217 6.51 -6.08 23.87
CA ARG A 217 7.16 -6.43 22.58
C ARG A 217 6.24 -7.13 21.58
N ARG A 218 5.05 -7.54 22.03
CA ARG A 218 4.07 -8.27 21.22
C ARG A 218 2.77 -7.47 21.16
N GLU A 219 2.64 -6.67 20.12
CA GLU A 219 1.46 -5.85 19.87
C GLU A 219 0.21 -6.70 19.65
N PRO A 220 -0.97 -6.23 20.12
CA PRO A 220 -2.25 -6.81 19.75
C PRO A 220 -2.60 -6.42 18.31
N TRP A 221 -3.67 -7.02 17.80
CA TRP A 221 -4.31 -6.56 16.58
C TRP A 221 -5.17 -5.29 16.88
N PRO A 222 -5.14 -4.25 16.02
CA PRO A 222 -4.16 -4.03 14.97
C PRO A 222 -2.85 -3.48 15.57
N ALA A 223 -1.71 -3.89 15.00
CA ALA A 223 -0.40 -3.36 15.38
C ALA A 223 -0.22 -1.89 14.91
N GLY A 224 0.79 -1.19 15.43
CA GLY A 224 1.16 0.17 15.06
C GLY A 224 1.82 0.32 13.68
N ARG A 225 2.05 -0.79 12.95
CA ARG A 225 2.64 -0.75 11.59
C ARG A 225 1.85 0.15 10.64
N THR A 226 0.54 0.09 10.69
CA THR A 226 -0.36 0.70 9.69
C THR A 226 -0.97 2.01 10.16
N ASN A 227 -1.53 2.80 9.24
CA ASN A 227 -2.24 4.04 9.60
C ASN A 227 -3.65 3.76 10.18
N HIS A 228 -4.50 4.79 10.31
CA HIS A 228 -5.87 4.65 10.84
C HIS A 228 -6.73 3.62 10.10
N TYR A 229 -6.71 3.62 8.77
CA TYR A 229 -7.47 2.65 7.94
C TYR A 229 -6.72 1.33 7.72
N LEU A 230 -5.65 1.09 8.49
CA LEU A 230 -4.83 -0.10 8.44
C LEU A 230 -4.08 -0.31 7.11
N PHE A 231 -3.72 0.77 6.41
CA PHE A 231 -2.90 0.71 5.21
C PHE A 231 -1.40 0.63 5.55
N ASP A 232 -0.68 -0.13 4.75
CA ASP A 232 0.78 -0.01 4.63
C ASP A 232 1.09 1.24 3.78
N LEU A 233 1.59 2.29 4.43
CA LEU A 233 1.90 3.55 3.75
C LEU A 233 3.11 3.43 2.82
N ASN A 234 3.94 2.39 2.95
CA ASN A 234 5.05 2.07 2.04
C ASN A 234 4.59 1.21 0.84
N ARG A 235 3.28 1.15 0.58
CA ARG A 235 2.70 0.54 -0.64
C ARG A 235 1.68 1.45 -1.33
N ASP A 236 1.29 2.57 -0.70
CA ASP A 236 0.26 3.49 -1.23
C ASP A 236 0.81 4.52 -2.22
N TRP A 237 2.13 4.51 -2.49
CA TRP A 237 2.77 5.43 -3.43
C TRP A 237 2.22 5.31 -4.85
N LEU A 238 1.77 4.14 -5.28
CA LEU A 238 1.15 3.95 -6.60
C LEU A 238 -0.34 4.38 -6.64
N PRO A 239 -1.24 3.86 -5.78
CA PRO A 239 -2.66 4.18 -5.85
C PRO A 239 -3.04 5.54 -5.24
N LEU A 240 -2.21 6.13 -4.38
CA LEU A 240 -2.41 7.44 -3.74
C LEU A 240 -3.79 7.59 -3.07
N THR A 241 -4.10 6.67 -2.15
CA THR A 241 -5.39 6.63 -1.46
C THR A 241 -5.37 7.31 -0.10
N GLN A 242 -4.20 7.38 0.54
CA GLN A 242 -4.03 7.88 1.90
C GLN A 242 -3.55 9.34 1.90
N PRO A 243 -4.13 10.22 2.75
CA PRO A 243 -3.77 11.64 2.80
C PRO A 243 -2.30 11.84 3.18
N GLU A 244 -1.73 10.93 3.97
CA GLU A 244 -0.32 10.96 4.35
C GLU A 244 0.60 10.87 3.12
N VAL A 245 0.32 9.94 2.19
CA VAL A 245 1.14 9.73 0.99
C VAL A 245 0.82 10.75 -0.10
N ILE A 246 -0.44 11.15 -0.27
CA ILE A 246 -0.83 12.25 -1.17
C ILE A 246 -0.04 13.53 -0.84
N GLY A 247 0.07 13.86 0.45
CA GLY A 247 0.87 14.99 0.92
C GLY A 247 2.36 14.86 0.64
N ARG A 248 2.93 13.65 0.81
CA ARG A 248 4.35 13.38 0.52
C ARG A 248 4.66 13.54 -0.95
N VAL A 249 3.83 12.98 -1.83
CA VAL A 249 4.00 13.09 -3.28
C VAL A 249 3.95 14.55 -3.74
N ALA A 250 2.97 15.32 -3.25
CA ALA A 250 2.90 16.75 -3.55
C ALA A 250 4.15 17.51 -3.09
N THR A 251 4.61 17.23 -1.86
CA THR A 251 5.80 17.88 -1.29
C THR A 251 7.08 17.48 -2.03
N PHE A 252 7.22 16.21 -2.39
CA PHE A 252 8.36 15.71 -3.13
C PHE A 252 8.52 16.45 -4.46
N GLN A 253 7.42 16.68 -5.19
CA GLN A 253 7.42 17.40 -6.47
C GLN A 253 7.73 18.90 -6.35
N GLU A 254 7.72 19.48 -5.13
CA GLU A 254 8.22 20.84 -4.92
C GLU A 254 9.75 20.91 -4.90
N PHE A 255 10.42 19.81 -4.51
CA PHE A 255 11.85 19.79 -4.25
C PHE A 255 12.64 18.93 -5.23
N PHE A 256 12.04 17.88 -5.79
CA PHE A 256 12.69 16.83 -6.57
C PHE A 256 14.04 16.43 -5.96
N PRO A 257 14.06 15.92 -4.71
CA PRO A 257 15.32 15.68 -4.01
C PRO A 257 16.21 14.72 -4.80
N LEU A 258 17.52 14.93 -4.78
CA LEU A 258 18.45 14.01 -5.44
C LEU A 258 18.47 12.65 -4.74
N VAL A 259 18.16 12.65 -3.45
CA VAL A 259 18.20 11.47 -2.58
C VAL A 259 16.91 11.42 -1.78
N HIS A 260 16.26 10.26 -1.77
CA HIS A 260 15.14 9.99 -0.88
C HIS A 260 15.40 8.68 -0.13
N VAL A 261 15.48 8.74 1.19
CA VAL A 261 15.69 7.54 2.01
C VAL A 261 14.44 7.26 2.82
N ASP A 262 13.89 6.05 2.66
CA ASP A 262 12.83 5.51 3.52
C ASP A 262 13.46 4.62 4.61
N ILE A 263 13.24 4.98 5.87
CA ILE A 263 14.01 4.45 7.00
C ILE A 263 13.11 3.61 7.91
N HIS A 264 13.43 2.31 7.97
CA HIS A 264 12.61 1.22 8.44
C HIS A 264 13.28 0.32 9.49
N GLU A 265 12.49 -0.60 10.07
CA GLU A 265 13.00 -1.68 10.91
C GLU A 265 12.46 -3.08 10.56
N MET A 266 13.28 -4.08 10.84
CA MET A 266 13.02 -5.51 10.70
C MET A 266 12.76 -6.20 12.04
N GLY A 267 12.56 -7.52 12.00
CA GLY A 267 12.55 -8.37 13.18
C GLY A 267 13.84 -8.27 14.02
N THR A 268 13.73 -8.54 15.32
CA THR A 268 14.83 -8.46 16.30
C THR A 268 16.05 -9.30 15.91
N ASP A 269 15.83 -10.44 15.25
CA ASP A 269 16.89 -11.39 14.85
C ASP A 269 17.71 -10.93 13.63
N SER A 270 17.38 -9.80 13.00
CA SER A 270 18.13 -9.24 11.87
C SER A 270 19.37 -8.44 12.31
N SER A 271 20.17 -7.96 11.35
CA SER A 271 21.22 -6.95 11.55
C SER A 271 20.79 -5.59 10.99
N TYR A 272 21.49 -5.03 10.00
CA TYR A 272 21.13 -3.78 9.33
C TYR A 272 21.27 -3.95 7.81
N PHE A 273 20.32 -3.41 7.04
CA PHE A 273 20.42 -3.34 5.59
C PHE A 273 20.43 -1.91 5.09
N PHE A 274 21.27 -1.69 4.08
CA PHE A 274 21.26 -0.53 3.21
C PHE A 274 21.61 -1.00 1.78
N PRO A 275 21.33 -0.20 0.75
CA PRO A 275 21.64 -0.56 -0.63
C PRO A 275 23.11 -0.90 -0.87
N PRO A 276 23.45 -1.66 -1.92
CA PRO A 276 22.60 -1.96 -3.08
C PRO A 276 21.49 -2.99 -2.81
N PRO A 277 20.31 -2.84 -3.47
CA PRO A 277 19.20 -3.77 -3.36
C PRO A 277 19.50 -5.12 -4.04
N ALA A 278 18.66 -6.10 -3.79
CA ALA A 278 18.64 -7.38 -4.50
C ALA A 278 18.10 -7.19 -5.93
N GLN A 279 18.38 -8.16 -6.79
CA GLN A 279 17.69 -8.29 -8.07
C GLN A 279 16.26 -8.80 -7.86
N PRO A 280 15.29 -8.45 -8.73
CA PRO A 280 15.46 -7.65 -9.93
C PRO A 280 15.28 -6.14 -9.68
N PHE A 281 15.88 -5.33 -10.56
CA PHE A 281 15.50 -3.92 -10.71
C PHE A 281 14.32 -3.79 -11.67
N ASN A 282 13.53 -2.73 -11.50
CA ASN A 282 12.57 -2.33 -12.51
C ASN A 282 13.30 -2.00 -13.84
N PRO A 283 12.79 -2.42 -15.00
CA PRO A 283 13.46 -2.24 -16.30
C PRO A 283 13.65 -0.77 -16.73
N HIS A 284 13.09 0.18 -15.99
CA HIS A 284 13.26 1.62 -16.23
C HIS A 284 14.24 2.31 -15.26
N TYR A 285 14.94 1.56 -14.40
CA TYR A 285 16.16 2.06 -13.76
C TYR A 285 17.26 2.26 -14.80
N VAL A 286 18.15 3.23 -14.56
CA VAL A 286 19.33 3.47 -15.39
C VAL A 286 20.61 3.11 -14.65
N ASP A 287 21.65 2.71 -15.38
CA ASP A 287 22.96 2.30 -14.84
C ASP A 287 23.54 3.35 -13.89
N GLU A 288 23.34 4.65 -14.17
CA GLU A 288 23.83 5.73 -13.31
C GLU A 288 23.17 5.73 -11.93
N GLN A 289 21.88 5.39 -11.83
CA GLN A 289 21.19 5.27 -10.53
C GLN A 289 21.75 4.09 -9.74
N GLU A 290 22.01 2.95 -10.39
CA GLU A 290 22.64 1.79 -9.75
C GLU A 290 24.06 2.09 -9.24
N GLN A 291 24.86 2.80 -10.04
CA GLN A 291 26.21 3.23 -9.63
C GLN A 291 26.17 4.17 -8.42
N MET A 292 25.18 5.07 -8.35
CA MET A 292 25.00 5.91 -7.17
C MET A 292 24.60 5.10 -5.93
N LEU A 293 23.69 4.13 -6.06
CA LEU A 293 23.30 3.24 -4.97
C LEU A 293 24.52 2.50 -4.38
N ASP A 294 25.41 2.02 -5.24
CA ASP A 294 26.69 1.40 -4.81
C ASP A 294 27.58 2.42 -4.06
N ALA A 295 27.67 3.66 -4.52
CA ALA A 295 28.44 4.70 -3.85
C ALA A 295 27.91 5.00 -2.42
N TYR A 296 26.59 5.11 -2.25
CA TYR A 296 25.96 5.26 -0.93
C TYR A 296 26.22 4.04 -0.05
N GLY A 297 26.01 2.83 -0.59
CA GLY A 297 26.25 1.58 0.12
C GLY A 297 27.68 1.46 0.64
N ARG A 298 28.68 1.79 -0.19
CA ARG A 298 30.10 1.75 0.19
C ARG A 298 30.45 2.74 1.30
N ASN A 299 29.91 3.96 1.28
CA ASN A 299 30.20 4.91 2.36
C ASN A 299 29.51 4.51 3.67
N ASN A 300 28.28 4.02 3.60
CA ASN A 300 27.58 3.47 4.78
C ASN A 300 28.35 2.26 5.36
N ALA A 301 28.80 1.34 4.52
CA ALA A 301 29.64 0.21 4.90
C ALA A 301 30.94 0.67 5.58
N LYS A 302 31.64 1.66 5.03
CA LYS A 302 32.85 2.26 5.65
C LYS A 302 32.58 2.73 7.08
N TRP A 303 31.44 3.38 7.34
CA TRP A 303 31.09 3.81 8.70
C TRP A 303 30.73 2.62 9.58
N PHE A 304 29.92 1.69 9.09
CA PHE A 304 29.55 0.49 9.85
C PHE A 304 30.78 -0.35 10.23
N ASP A 305 31.73 -0.54 9.32
CA ASP A 305 33.01 -1.19 9.59
C ASP A 305 33.82 -0.45 10.66
N ARG A 306 33.81 0.89 10.64
CA ARG A 306 34.50 1.71 11.65
C ARG A 306 33.89 1.55 13.05
N PHE A 307 32.57 1.45 13.15
CA PHE A 307 31.86 1.24 14.41
C PHE A 307 31.76 -0.24 14.83
N GLY A 308 32.08 -1.18 13.93
CA GLY A 308 31.95 -2.62 14.18
C GLY A 308 30.50 -3.13 14.09
N PHE A 309 29.64 -2.47 13.31
CA PHE A 309 28.25 -2.88 13.13
C PHE A 309 28.11 -3.91 12.00
N GLU A 310 27.35 -4.96 12.26
CA GLU A 310 26.98 -5.94 11.22
C GLU A 310 25.95 -5.34 10.25
N TYR A 311 26.12 -5.62 8.96
CA TYR A 311 25.18 -5.25 7.91
C TYR A 311 25.12 -6.30 6.79
N PHE A 312 24.13 -6.17 5.92
CA PHE A 312 24.01 -6.94 4.68
C PHE A 312 23.48 -6.08 3.53
N THR A 313 23.70 -6.54 2.29
CA THR A 313 23.27 -5.90 1.03
C THR A 313 22.84 -6.99 0.04
N GLN A 314 22.14 -6.65 -1.05
CA GLN A 314 21.80 -7.55 -2.18
C GLN A 314 20.98 -8.82 -1.88
N ALA A 315 20.36 -8.94 -0.70
CA ALA A 315 19.75 -10.20 -0.27
C ALA A 315 18.23 -10.26 -0.39
N VAL A 316 17.50 -9.35 0.26
CA VAL A 316 16.05 -9.49 0.52
C VAL A 316 15.20 -8.45 -0.20
N TYR A 317 15.66 -7.19 -0.21
CA TYR A 317 14.87 -6.06 -0.69
C TYR A 317 15.24 -5.73 -2.14
N ASP A 318 14.32 -5.96 -3.06
CA ASP A 318 14.48 -5.64 -4.49
C ASP A 318 14.05 -4.20 -4.82
N ALA A 319 14.28 -3.76 -6.06
CA ALA A 319 13.87 -2.46 -6.58
C ALA A 319 12.93 -2.60 -7.79
N TYR A 320 12.08 -3.61 -7.77
CA TYR A 320 11.25 -4.00 -8.92
C TYR A 320 9.88 -3.30 -8.93
N TYR A 321 9.14 -3.39 -7.81
CA TYR A 321 7.81 -2.78 -7.70
C TYR A 321 7.93 -1.25 -7.54
N PRO A 322 7.23 -0.45 -8.35
CA PRO A 322 7.40 1.00 -8.33
C PRO A 322 6.65 1.73 -7.21
N GLY A 323 5.86 1.02 -6.40
CA GLY A 323 5.00 1.62 -5.36
C GLY A 323 5.60 1.63 -3.96
N TYR A 324 6.92 1.46 -3.83
CA TYR A 324 7.66 1.68 -2.58
C TYR A 324 8.10 3.14 -2.44
N GLY A 325 8.35 3.58 -1.20
CA GLY A 325 8.87 4.90 -0.86
C GLY A 325 10.32 5.14 -1.28
N ASP A 326 11.05 4.10 -1.67
CA ASP A 326 12.35 4.20 -2.33
C ASP A 326 12.25 4.08 -3.86
N SER A 327 11.49 3.14 -4.41
CA SER A 327 11.38 2.97 -5.86
C SER A 327 10.59 4.09 -6.54
N TRP A 328 9.53 4.62 -5.93
CA TRP A 328 8.72 5.69 -6.54
C TRP A 328 9.55 6.96 -6.83
N PRO A 329 10.36 7.49 -5.89
CA PRO A 329 11.29 8.60 -6.17
C PRO A 329 12.24 8.36 -7.35
N ALA A 330 12.66 7.10 -7.58
CA ALA A 330 13.59 6.78 -8.66
C ALA A 330 13.02 7.09 -10.05
N PHE A 331 11.70 6.98 -10.22
CA PHE A 331 11.02 7.35 -11.49
C PHE A 331 10.90 8.86 -11.71
N HIS A 332 11.22 9.66 -10.69
CA HIS A 332 11.44 11.10 -10.80
C HIS A 332 12.92 11.48 -10.95
N GLY A 333 13.83 10.51 -11.07
CA GLY A 333 15.26 10.72 -11.26
C GLY A 333 16.08 10.79 -9.97
N SER A 334 15.43 10.67 -8.80
CA SER A 334 16.14 10.58 -7.52
C SER A 334 16.89 9.25 -7.39
N VAL A 335 17.80 9.19 -6.43
CA VAL A 335 18.29 7.94 -5.86
C VAL A 335 17.46 7.62 -4.63
N GLY A 336 16.51 6.71 -4.78
CA GLY A 336 15.69 6.23 -3.68
C GLY A 336 16.32 5.03 -2.97
N MET A 337 16.25 5.00 -1.64
CA MET A 337 16.90 3.97 -0.82
C MET A 337 16.04 3.54 0.36
N THR A 338 15.99 2.23 0.62
CA THR A 338 15.45 1.66 1.87
C THR A 338 16.57 1.33 2.84
N PHE A 339 16.43 1.74 4.10
CA PHE A 339 17.28 1.30 5.21
C PHE A 339 16.48 0.50 6.21
N GLU A 340 17.02 -0.60 6.70
CA GLU A 340 16.28 -1.57 7.51
C GLU A 340 17.11 -1.98 8.73
N MET A 341 16.68 -1.65 9.94
CA MET A 341 17.39 -1.96 11.19
C MET A 341 16.69 -3.04 12.01
N ALA A 342 17.43 -3.94 12.65
CA ALA A 342 16.88 -4.85 13.65
C ALA A 342 16.11 -4.10 14.75
N SER A 343 14.82 -4.40 14.91
CA SER A 343 14.00 -3.75 15.93
C SER A 343 14.17 -4.42 17.30
N ALA A 344 14.39 -3.61 18.34
CA ALA A 344 14.19 -4.07 19.73
C ALA A 344 12.70 -4.37 20.02
N ARG A 345 11.77 -3.80 19.24
CA ARG A 345 10.31 -3.83 19.44
C ARG A 345 9.90 -3.38 20.84
N GLY A 346 10.60 -2.38 21.37
CA GLY A 346 10.56 -1.95 22.76
C GLY A 346 11.88 -1.27 23.11
N LEU A 347 12.27 -1.26 24.38
CA LEU A 347 13.57 -0.68 24.77
C LEU A 347 14.75 -1.66 24.68
N ALA A 348 14.49 -2.96 24.71
CA ALA A 348 15.50 -4.01 24.53
C ALA A 348 14.87 -5.29 23.98
N GLY A 349 15.63 -6.06 23.22
CA GLY A 349 15.21 -7.37 22.72
C GLY A 349 16.37 -8.34 22.62
N GLU A 350 16.17 -9.57 23.09
CA GLU A 350 17.14 -10.65 22.91
C GLU A 350 16.96 -11.31 21.55
N ARG A 351 18.06 -11.42 20.81
CA ARG A 351 18.21 -12.21 19.59
C ARG A 351 18.34 -13.69 19.92
N ARG A 352 18.06 -14.56 18.95
CA ARG A 352 18.25 -16.02 19.09
C ARG A 352 19.68 -16.44 19.45
N ASN A 353 20.68 -15.64 19.11
CA ASN A 353 22.09 -15.88 19.46
C ASN A 353 22.44 -15.44 20.90
N GLY A 354 21.50 -14.85 21.65
CA GLY A 354 21.68 -14.35 23.01
C GLY A 354 22.17 -12.89 23.11
N GLU A 355 22.42 -12.22 21.98
CA GLU A 355 22.76 -10.79 21.98
C GLU A 355 21.54 -9.93 22.28
N ILE A 356 21.75 -8.81 22.96
CA ILE A 356 20.70 -7.82 23.20
C ILE A 356 20.83 -6.70 22.18
N VAL A 357 19.79 -6.47 21.40
CA VAL A 357 19.60 -5.25 20.62
C VAL A 357 18.76 -4.27 21.43
N THR A 358 19.28 -3.07 21.66
CA THR A 358 18.56 -2.02 22.40
C THR A 358 17.84 -1.05 21.47
N TYR A 359 16.95 -0.23 22.03
CA TYR A 359 16.39 0.89 21.28
C TYR A 359 17.45 1.91 20.87
N ALA A 360 18.37 2.24 21.78
CA ALA A 360 19.49 3.15 21.52
C ALA A 360 20.40 2.66 20.38
N ASP A 361 20.61 1.35 20.29
CA ASP A 361 21.30 0.70 19.18
C ASP A 361 20.67 1.02 17.81
N GLY A 362 19.33 0.96 17.73
CA GLY A 362 18.60 1.31 16.51
C GLY A 362 18.73 2.80 16.16
N VAL A 363 18.58 3.67 17.16
CA VAL A 363 18.72 5.12 16.99
C VAL A 363 20.11 5.46 16.46
N GLN A 364 21.17 4.87 17.04
CA GLN A 364 22.54 5.14 16.64
C GLN A 364 22.81 4.69 15.20
N ARG A 365 22.41 3.48 14.83
CA ARG A 365 22.72 2.93 13.49
C ARG A 365 21.98 3.68 12.38
N HIS A 366 20.71 4.03 12.59
CA HIS A 366 19.99 4.90 11.65
C HIS A 366 20.57 6.31 11.58
N PHE A 367 21.03 6.86 12.70
CA PHE A 367 21.71 8.16 12.71
C PHE A 367 23.02 8.10 11.90
N VAL A 368 23.82 7.04 12.08
CA VAL A 368 25.09 6.86 11.36
C VAL A 368 24.87 6.74 9.85
N THR A 369 23.90 5.94 9.39
CA THR A 369 23.56 5.85 7.96
C THR A 369 22.98 7.14 7.41
N SER A 370 22.20 7.88 8.21
CA SER A 370 21.68 9.20 7.83
C SER A 370 22.84 10.17 7.53
N VAL A 371 23.82 10.27 8.43
CA VAL A 371 25.00 11.14 8.23
C VAL A 371 25.88 10.64 7.08
N GLY A 372 26.13 9.33 6.97
CA GLY A 372 26.91 8.74 5.87
C GLY A 372 26.26 8.96 4.50
N THR A 373 24.94 8.99 4.44
CA THR A 373 24.19 9.33 3.23
C THR A 373 24.35 10.80 2.86
N ILE A 374 24.17 11.71 3.82
CA ILE A 374 24.36 13.14 3.58
C ILE A 374 25.82 13.43 3.16
N GLU A 375 26.82 12.77 3.77
CA GLU A 375 28.23 12.87 3.39
C GLU A 375 28.45 12.48 1.92
N THR A 376 27.84 11.38 1.48
CA THR A 376 27.95 10.90 0.09
C THR A 376 27.32 11.89 -0.88
N ALA A 377 26.12 12.39 -0.57
CA ALA A 377 25.44 13.40 -1.39
C ALA A 377 26.24 14.70 -1.47
N SER A 378 26.79 15.15 -0.33
CA SER A 378 27.62 16.35 -0.23
C SER A 378 28.89 16.24 -1.07
N THR A 379 29.60 15.11 -0.99
CA THR A 379 30.91 14.94 -1.64
C THR A 379 30.79 14.69 -3.16
N ASN A 380 29.61 14.26 -3.62
CA ASN A 380 29.32 13.96 -5.04
C ASN A 380 28.28 14.91 -5.65
N ARG A 381 28.01 16.05 -5.00
CA ARG A 381 26.94 17.03 -5.35
C ARG A 381 26.79 17.27 -6.85
N GLU A 382 27.86 17.70 -7.51
CA GLU A 382 27.82 18.07 -8.93
C GLU A 382 27.57 16.89 -9.86
N ALA A 383 28.15 15.72 -9.54
CA ALA A 383 27.92 14.50 -10.31
C ALA A 383 26.46 14.03 -10.18
N PHE A 384 25.89 14.10 -8.98
CA PHE A 384 24.50 13.68 -8.75
C PHE A 384 23.48 14.65 -9.37
N LEU A 385 23.72 15.96 -9.32
CA LEU A 385 22.90 16.95 -10.04
C LEU A 385 22.94 16.73 -11.56
N ARG A 386 24.12 16.41 -12.11
CA ARG A 386 24.30 16.13 -13.54
C ARG A 386 23.53 14.88 -13.96
N ASN A 387 23.70 13.78 -13.24
CA ASN A 387 23.00 12.53 -13.53
C ASN A 387 21.48 12.68 -13.39
N PHE A 388 21.00 13.47 -12.41
CA PHE A 388 19.58 13.80 -12.30
C PHE A 388 19.07 14.54 -13.55
N ALA A 389 19.78 15.57 -14.01
CA ALA A 389 19.42 16.31 -15.23
C ALA A 389 19.44 15.41 -16.47
N GLU A 390 20.42 14.52 -16.59
CA GLU A 390 20.55 13.56 -17.69
C GLU A 390 19.45 12.50 -17.66
N TYR A 391 19.07 12.00 -16.48
CA TYR A 391 17.93 11.11 -16.31
C TYR A 391 16.65 11.78 -16.84
N ARG A 392 16.37 13.02 -16.40
CA ARG A 392 15.14 13.75 -16.77
C ARG A 392 15.11 14.09 -18.25
N ARG A 393 16.26 14.43 -18.83
CA ARG A 393 16.41 14.70 -20.26
C ARG A 393 16.19 13.45 -21.12
N SER A 394 16.72 12.31 -20.70
CA SER A 394 16.63 11.04 -21.44
C SER A 394 15.31 10.29 -21.23
N ALA A 395 14.41 10.80 -20.38
CA ALA A 395 13.12 10.18 -20.07
C ALA A 395 12.12 10.24 -21.24
N ASP A 396 12.42 10.96 -22.33
CA ASP A 396 11.64 10.92 -23.57
C ASP A 396 11.71 9.51 -24.19
N ALA A 397 10.63 8.76 -24.02
CA ALA A 397 10.52 7.37 -24.48
C ALA A 397 10.68 7.21 -25.99
N GLY A 398 10.57 8.29 -26.77
CA GLY A 398 10.77 8.28 -28.22
C GLY A 398 12.16 7.83 -28.67
N GLU A 399 13.17 7.90 -27.79
CA GLU A 399 14.54 7.43 -28.06
C GLU A 399 14.76 5.94 -27.70
N HIS A 400 13.87 5.32 -26.91
CA HIS A 400 14.06 3.99 -26.30
C HIS A 400 13.07 2.92 -26.77
N GLY A 401 12.39 3.14 -27.90
CA GLY A 401 11.57 2.12 -28.59
C GLY A 401 10.16 1.85 -28.03
N GLY A 402 9.68 2.65 -27.08
CA GLY A 402 8.30 2.56 -26.54
C GLY A 402 7.28 3.47 -27.25
N PRO A 403 5.97 3.33 -26.95
CA PRO A 403 4.92 4.19 -27.49
C PRO A 403 5.12 5.67 -27.13
N ARG A 404 4.74 6.57 -28.04
CA ARG A 404 4.88 8.04 -27.85
C ARG A 404 3.71 8.68 -27.10
N GLU A 405 2.51 8.11 -27.23
CA GLU A 405 1.29 8.56 -26.59
C GLU A 405 0.51 7.35 -26.07
N TYR A 406 -0.22 7.53 -24.97
CA TYR A 406 -1.20 6.59 -24.47
C TYR A 406 -2.58 7.26 -24.53
N LEU A 407 -3.53 6.58 -25.18
CA LEU A 407 -4.90 7.04 -25.37
C LEU A 407 -5.77 6.43 -24.28
N ILE A 408 -6.49 7.27 -23.53
CA ILE A 408 -7.47 6.84 -22.54
C ILE A 408 -8.85 7.31 -23.01
N PRO A 409 -9.57 6.50 -23.81
CA PRO A 409 -10.88 6.86 -24.32
C PRO A 409 -11.91 6.97 -23.19
N LEU A 410 -12.78 7.98 -23.26
CA LEU A 410 -13.89 8.15 -22.31
C LEU A 410 -15.06 7.20 -22.66
N VAL A 411 -14.85 5.89 -22.44
CA VAL A 411 -15.81 4.82 -22.70
C VAL A 411 -15.96 3.92 -21.47
N GLY A 412 -17.11 3.25 -21.32
CA GLY A 412 -17.39 2.41 -20.16
C GLY A 412 -17.59 3.25 -18.89
N ASP A 413 -16.82 2.97 -17.83
CA ASP A 413 -16.89 3.73 -16.59
C ASP A 413 -16.10 5.04 -16.68
N ALA A 414 -16.79 6.11 -17.08
CA ALA A 414 -16.23 7.46 -17.15
C ALA A 414 -15.64 7.94 -15.82
N SER A 415 -16.18 7.50 -14.67
CA SER A 415 -15.62 7.85 -13.36
C SER A 415 -14.28 7.17 -13.12
N ALA A 416 -14.13 5.91 -13.50
CA ALA A 416 -12.86 5.19 -13.38
C ALA A 416 -11.80 5.79 -14.33
N VAL A 417 -12.18 6.08 -15.58
CA VAL A 417 -11.32 6.76 -16.57
C VAL A 417 -10.79 8.09 -16.02
N HIS A 418 -11.67 8.93 -15.48
CA HIS A 418 -11.28 10.21 -14.91
C HIS A 418 -10.43 10.05 -13.65
N LYS A 419 -10.76 9.09 -12.77
CA LYS A 419 -9.97 8.81 -11.55
C LYS A 419 -8.54 8.38 -11.91
N LEU A 420 -8.36 7.54 -12.94
CA LEU A 420 -7.05 7.18 -13.47
C LEU A 420 -6.28 8.41 -13.97
N ALA A 421 -6.91 9.24 -14.81
CA ALA A 421 -6.28 10.47 -15.31
C ALA A 421 -5.88 11.42 -14.17
N ALA A 422 -6.75 11.62 -13.18
CA ALA A 422 -6.46 12.45 -12.02
C ALA A 422 -5.35 11.87 -11.13
N ASN A 423 -5.28 10.53 -10.98
CA ASN A 423 -4.18 9.87 -10.28
C ASN A 423 -2.84 10.12 -10.98
N LEU A 424 -2.78 9.96 -12.31
CA LEU A 424 -1.57 10.24 -13.09
C LEU A 424 -1.12 11.70 -12.94
N VAL A 425 -2.05 12.68 -12.98
CA VAL A 425 -1.71 14.09 -12.72
C VAL A 425 -1.13 14.29 -11.33
N ARG A 426 -1.65 13.61 -10.30
CA ARG A 426 -1.08 13.69 -8.93
C ARG A 426 0.35 13.16 -8.85
N HIS A 427 0.73 12.24 -9.74
CA HIS A 427 2.11 11.79 -9.89
C HIS A 427 3.00 12.78 -10.63
N GLY A 428 2.48 13.93 -11.08
CA GLY A 428 3.26 14.90 -11.86
C GLY A 428 3.43 14.50 -13.32
N ILE A 429 2.51 13.68 -13.85
CA ILE A 429 2.41 13.36 -15.27
C ILE A 429 1.52 14.40 -15.94
N GLU A 430 2.04 15.09 -16.96
CA GLU A 430 1.25 15.98 -17.79
C GLU A 430 0.30 15.16 -18.68
N ILE A 431 -0.97 15.52 -18.66
CA ILE A 431 -2.04 14.89 -19.43
C ILE A 431 -2.81 15.96 -20.19
N ARG A 432 -3.28 15.64 -21.40
CA ARG A 432 -4.17 16.49 -22.18
C ARG A 432 -5.56 15.87 -22.31
N ARG A 433 -6.60 16.68 -22.29
CA ARG A 433 -8.01 16.28 -22.47
C ARG A 433 -8.51 16.75 -23.83
N THR A 434 -9.13 15.87 -24.61
CA THR A 434 -9.64 16.21 -25.94
C THR A 434 -10.82 17.18 -25.83
N ILE A 435 -10.81 18.22 -26.67
CA ILE A 435 -11.90 19.23 -26.73
C ILE A 435 -12.87 18.97 -27.89
N GLU A 436 -12.61 17.93 -28.66
CA GLU A 436 -13.47 17.43 -29.72
C GLU A 436 -13.39 15.90 -29.79
N ALA A 437 -14.39 15.30 -30.44
CA ALA A 437 -14.35 13.88 -30.77
C ALA A 437 -13.42 13.63 -31.96
N GLY A 438 -12.68 12.53 -31.93
CA GLY A 438 -11.76 12.14 -33.00
C GLY A 438 -11.48 10.64 -32.98
N SER A 439 -10.41 10.26 -33.68
CA SER A 439 -9.91 8.88 -33.68
C SER A 439 -8.40 8.87 -33.86
N ALA A 440 -7.70 7.99 -33.17
CA ALA A 440 -6.26 7.79 -33.32
C ALA A 440 -5.90 6.32 -33.08
N CYS A 441 -4.99 5.78 -33.88
CA CYS A 441 -4.51 4.40 -33.78
C CYS A 441 -5.66 3.36 -33.68
N ASP A 442 -6.70 3.45 -34.50
CA ASP A 442 -7.88 2.57 -34.46
C ASP A 442 -8.74 2.65 -33.18
N SER A 443 -8.48 3.65 -32.31
CA SER A 443 -9.31 3.99 -31.16
C SER A 443 -10.25 5.15 -31.47
N ALA A 444 -11.53 5.00 -31.13
CA ALA A 444 -12.44 6.13 -31.08
C ALA A 444 -12.18 6.95 -29.81
N MET A 445 -12.03 8.26 -29.97
CA MET A 445 -11.74 9.18 -28.88
C MET A 445 -12.90 10.17 -28.75
N PRO A 446 -13.92 9.88 -27.91
CA PRO A 446 -14.95 10.84 -27.57
C PRO A 446 -14.36 12.17 -27.06
N GLU A 447 -15.10 13.26 -27.22
CA GLU A 447 -14.78 14.52 -26.54
C GLU A 447 -14.62 14.29 -25.03
N GLY A 448 -13.58 14.85 -24.43
CA GLY A 448 -13.24 14.67 -23.02
C GLY A 448 -12.40 13.43 -22.70
N SER A 449 -11.93 12.69 -23.70
CA SER A 449 -10.93 11.61 -23.53
C SER A 449 -9.55 12.17 -23.18
N TYR A 450 -8.63 11.32 -22.71
CA TYR A 450 -7.31 11.77 -22.27
C TYR A 450 -6.18 11.24 -23.18
N LEU A 451 -5.16 12.08 -23.35
CA LEU A 451 -3.93 11.82 -24.09
C LEU A 451 -2.76 12.00 -23.12
N VAL A 452 -1.94 10.95 -22.97
CA VAL A 452 -0.76 10.98 -22.11
C VAL A 452 0.48 10.81 -22.97
N SER A 453 1.27 11.88 -23.14
CA SER A 453 2.53 11.79 -23.88
C SER A 453 3.60 11.12 -23.02
N SER A 454 4.37 10.20 -23.57
CA SER A 454 5.58 9.69 -22.90
C SER A 454 6.80 10.58 -23.12
N ARG A 455 6.66 11.65 -23.92
CA ARG A 455 7.72 12.62 -24.25
C ARG A 455 7.73 13.79 -23.26
N GLN A 456 7.93 13.45 -22.01
CA GLN A 456 7.98 14.39 -20.90
C GLN A 456 8.99 13.90 -19.85
N PRO A 457 9.45 14.75 -18.91
CA PRO A 457 10.42 14.32 -17.90
C PRO A 457 9.97 13.14 -17.02
N ALA A 458 8.66 12.90 -16.92
CA ALA A 458 8.05 11.75 -16.24
C ALA A 458 7.84 10.52 -17.15
N GLY A 459 8.38 10.50 -18.37
CA GLY A 459 8.08 9.51 -19.41
C GLY A 459 8.35 8.05 -19.00
N ARG A 460 9.41 7.78 -18.22
CA ARG A 460 9.67 6.45 -17.66
C ARG A 460 8.56 6.01 -16.71
N MET A 461 8.08 6.90 -15.85
CA MET A 461 6.96 6.63 -14.94
C MET A 461 5.65 6.37 -15.69
N VAL A 462 5.39 7.11 -16.77
CA VAL A 462 4.23 6.87 -17.65
C VAL A 462 4.23 5.42 -18.15
N ARG A 463 5.39 4.94 -18.63
CA ARG A 463 5.55 3.55 -19.07
C ARG A 463 5.37 2.57 -17.93
N THR A 464 6.08 2.79 -16.81
CA THR A 464 5.96 1.96 -15.61
C THR A 464 4.51 1.80 -15.15
N PHE A 465 3.68 2.84 -15.20
CA PHE A 465 2.32 2.81 -14.67
C PHE A 465 1.27 2.31 -15.67
N LEU A 466 1.47 2.54 -16.97
CA LEU A 466 0.46 2.26 -18.00
C LEU A 466 0.73 0.99 -18.81
N GLU A 467 1.97 0.50 -18.86
CA GLU A 467 2.26 -0.76 -19.56
C GLU A 467 1.62 -1.94 -18.81
N GLN A 468 1.23 -2.95 -19.58
CA GLN A 468 0.62 -4.16 -19.03
C GLN A 468 1.68 -5.07 -18.40
N GLU A 469 2.88 -5.11 -18.98
CA GLU A 469 3.96 -6.00 -18.57
C GLU A 469 5.18 -5.18 -18.18
N SER A 470 5.85 -5.61 -17.12
CA SER A 470 7.19 -5.15 -16.74
C SER A 470 8.11 -6.37 -16.89
N PRO A 471 9.00 -6.41 -17.91
CA PRO A 471 9.87 -7.56 -18.09
C PRO A 471 10.94 -7.64 -16.99
N MET A 472 11.27 -8.87 -16.59
CA MET A 472 12.45 -9.18 -15.78
C MET A 472 13.53 -9.81 -16.67
N ALA A 473 14.79 -9.73 -16.24
CA ALA A 473 15.91 -10.29 -16.99
C ALA A 473 15.79 -11.82 -17.15
N GLU A 474 16.14 -12.34 -18.33
CA GLU A 474 15.99 -13.77 -18.66
C GLU A 474 16.80 -14.69 -17.75
N ASP A 475 18.01 -14.26 -17.36
CA ASP A 475 18.89 -15.00 -16.45
C ASP A 475 18.35 -15.02 -15.02
N PHE A 476 17.74 -13.92 -14.56
CA PHE A 476 17.02 -13.88 -13.29
C PHE A 476 15.85 -14.87 -13.28
N LEU A 477 15.01 -14.87 -14.33
CA LEU A 477 13.90 -15.81 -14.45
C LEU A 477 14.37 -17.27 -14.49
N ALA A 478 15.46 -17.55 -15.21
CA ALA A 478 16.05 -18.89 -15.26
C ALA A 478 16.56 -19.35 -13.87
N GLU A 479 17.13 -18.45 -13.08
CA GLU A 479 17.53 -18.75 -11.70
C GLU A 479 16.31 -19.00 -10.81
N GLN A 480 15.23 -18.21 -10.93
CA GLN A 480 14.01 -18.46 -10.17
C GLN A 480 13.39 -19.82 -10.51
N GLU A 481 13.43 -20.24 -11.77
CA GLU A 481 12.97 -21.57 -12.19
C GLU A 481 13.83 -22.69 -11.58
N ARG A 482 15.16 -22.53 -11.57
CA ARG A 482 16.08 -23.46 -10.90
C ARG A 482 15.79 -23.58 -9.40
N ARG A 483 15.50 -22.46 -8.74
CA ARG A 483 15.16 -22.43 -7.31
C ARG A 483 13.83 -23.13 -7.02
N ARG A 484 12.80 -22.85 -7.82
CA ARG A 484 11.48 -23.51 -7.73
C ARG A 484 11.60 -25.02 -7.90
N ALA A 485 12.36 -25.49 -8.87
CA ALA A 485 12.62 -26.92 -9.09
C ALA A 485 13.31 -27.61 -7.89
N LEU A 486 13.93 -26.85 -6.98
CA LEU A 486 14.55 -27.33 -5.74
C LEU A 486 13.67 -27.09 -4.49
N GLY A 487 12.44 -26.59 -4.66
CA GLY A 487 11.56 -26.21 -3.55
C GLY A 487 12.05 -24.99 -2.76
N LEU A 488 12.98 -24.21 -3.32
CA LEU A 488 13.46 -22.97 -2.71
C LEU A 488 12.49 -21.84 -3.01
N ARG A 489 12.43 -20.85 -2.12
CA ARG A 489 11.65 -19.63 -2.35
C ARG A 489 12.27 -18.80 -3.47
N ALA A 490 11.42 -18.24 -4.32
CA ALA A 490 11.82 -17.23 -5.28
C ALA A 490 12.34 -15.99 -4.54
N GLU A 491 13.31 -15.32 -5.14
CA GLU A 491 13.94 -14.09 -4.64
C GLU A 491 13.13 -12.88 -5.12
N LEU A 492 11.90 -12.77 -4.63
CA LEU A 492 10.93 -11.73 -4.97
C LEU A 492 10.32 -11.20 -3.68
N TYR A 493 10.39 -9.89 -3.46
CA TYR A 493 10.09 -9.31 -2.15
C TYR A 493 8.60 -9.01 -1.92
N ASP A 494 7.90 -8.41 -2.89
CA ASP A 494 6.49 -8.00 -2.78
C ASP A 494 5.66 -8.60 -3.93
N ILE A 495 5.16 -7.77 -4.85
CA ILE A 495 4.31 -8.18 -5.98
C ILE A 495 5.07 -8.12 -7.31
N LEU A 496 4.72 -9.04 -8.21
CA LEU A 496 5.28 -9.12 -9.56
C LEU A 496 4.52 -8.30 -10.61
N GLY A 497 3.25 -8.01 -10.35
CA GLY A 497 2.35 -7.40 -11.32
C GLY A 497 1.72 -6.10 -10.86
N TRP A 498 1.82 -5.06 -11.67
CA TRP A 498 1.03 -3.85 -11.54
C TRP A 498 0.70 -3.34 -12.95
N SER A 499 -0.43 -2.64 -13.08
CA SER A 499 -0.79 -1.87 -14.26
C SER A 499 -1.99 -1.03 -13.87
N LEU A 500 -1.86 0.30 -13.83
CA LEU A 500 -2.97 1.17 -13.45
C LEU A 500 -4.21 0.97 -14.35
N PRO A 501 -4.08 0.80 -15.69
CA PRO A 501 -5.20 0.42 -16.55
C PRO A 501 -5.95 -0.83 -16.07
N SER A 502 -5.23 -1.92 -15.77
CA SER A 502 -5.83 -3.17 -15.28
C SER A 502 -6.47 -3.02 -13.90
N LEU A 503 -5.81 -2.30 -12.99
CA LEU A 503 -6.31 -2.01 -11.63
C LEU A 503 -7.62 -1.22 -11.65
N TYR A 504 -7.74 -0.25 -12.55
CA TYR A 504 -8.93 0.60 -12.73
C TYR A 504 -9.98 -0.02 -13.65
N ASN A 505 -9.64 -1.12 -14.34
CA ASN A 505 -10.43 -1.70 -15.44
C ASN A 505 -10.75 -0.67 -16.55
N VAL A 506 -9.74 0.10 -16.93
CA VAL A 506 -9.82 1.16 -17.95
C VAL A 506 -8.99 0.76 -19.16
N ALA A 507 -9.58 0.85 -20.35
CA ALA A 507 -8.85 0.66 -21.58
C ALA A 507 -7.83 1.79 -21.79
N VAL A 508 -6.57 1.41 -22.01
CA VAL A 508 -5.51 2.34 -22.41
C VAL A 508 -4.82 1.77 -23.63
N GLN A 509 -4.67 2.60 -24.67
CA GLN A 509 -4.13 2.17 -25.94
C GLN A 509 -2.84 2.92 -26.29
N PRO A 510 -1.71 2.23 -26.48
CA PRO A 510 -0.49 2.86 -26.97
C PRO A 510 -0.67 3.35 -28.41
N CYS A 511 -0.08 4.51 -28.72
CA CYS A 511 -0.18 5.15 -30.03
C CYS A 511 1.07 5.97 -30.36
N ASP A 512 1.51 5.92 -31.62
CA ASP A 512 2.70 6.66 -32.05
C ASP A 512 2.41 8.09 -32.50
N ARG A 513 1.19 8.35 -33.00
CA ARG A 513 0.80 9.64 -33.58
C ARG A 513 -0.66 9.95 -33.30
N VAL A 514 -0.89 11.10 -32.71
CA VAL A 514 -2.22 11.64 -32.43
C VAL A 514 -2.35 13.02 -33.07
N SER A 515 -3.49 13.28 -33.70
CA SER A 515 -3.85 14.57 -34.29
C SER A 515 -5.28 14.92 -33.89
N ILE A 516 -5.49 15.16 -32.60
CA ILE A 516 -6.77 15.55 -31.99
C ILE A 516 -6.49 16.76 -31.11
N ASP A 517 -7.31 17.80 -31.22
CA ASP A 517 -7.15 18.99 -30.40
C ASP A 517 -7.46 18.67 -28.92
N ALA A 518 -6.58 19.12 -28.04
CA ALA A 518 -6.65 18.83 -26.61
C ALA A 518 -5.99 19.95 -25.78
N GLU A 519 -6.46 20.11 -24.55
CA GLU A 519 -5.96 21.08 -23.58
C GLU A 519 -5.33 20.38 -22.37
N VAL A 520 -4.44 21.05 -21.62
CA VAL A 520 -3.82 20.47 -20.42
C VAL A 520 -4.90 20.20 -19.37
N PHE A 521 -4.88 19.00 -18.79
CA PHE A 521 -5.79 18.59 -17.73
C PHE A 521 -5.11 18.75 -16.36
N ASP A 522 -5.74 19.47 -15.45
CA ASP A 522 -5.18 19.81 -14.13
C ASP A 522 -5.51 18.78 -13.02
N GLY A 523 -6.15 17.67 -13.37
CA GLY A 523 -6.54 16.64 -12.41
C GLY A 523 -7.82 16.96 -11.62
N SER A 524 -8.52 18.06 -11.93
CA SER A 524 -9.71 18.51 -11.22
C SER A 524 -11.03 18.25 -11.98
N GLY A 525 -12.14 18.41 -11.27
CA GLY A 525 -13.49 18.16 -11.78
C GLY A 525 -13.95 16.71 -11.59
N VAL A 526 -15.17 16.44 -12.03
CA VAL A 526 -15.76 15.09 -12.13
C VAL A 526 -16.52 15.07 -13.45
N PRO A 527 -16.57 13.96 -14.20
CA PRO A 527 -17.48 13.84 -15.34
C PRO A 527 -18.91 14.13 -14.88
N ALA A 528 -19.49 15.25 -15.35
CA ALA A 528 -20.83 15.66 -14.98
C ALA A 528 -21.80 15.33 -16.12
N TYR A 529 -22.84 14.57 -15.79
CA TYR A 529 -24.00 14.43 -16.67
C TYR A 529 -24.90 15.65 -16.57
N ALA A 530 -25.77 15.83 -17.57
CA ALA A 530 -26.82 16.84 -17.49
C ALA A 530 -27.73 16.58 -16.27
N GLU A 531 -28.26 17.65 -15.69
CA GLU A 531 -29.21 17.54 -14.59
C GLU A 531 -30.41 16.66 -15.00
N PRO A 532 -30.81 15.68 -14.17
CA PRO A 532 -31.96 14.83 -14.48
C PRO A 532 -33.23 15.66 -14.64
N ALA A 533 -34.06 15.37 -15.64
CA ALA A 533 -35.34 16.04 -15.78
C ALA A 533 -36.34 15.63 -14.67
N SER A 534 -37.38 16.44 -14.46
CA SER A 534 -38.55 16.05 -13.66
C SER A 534 -39.27 14.85 -14.26
N SER A 535 -39.94 14.05 -13.44
CA SER A 535 -40.55 12.78 -13.85
C SER A 535 -41.96 12.57 -13.28
N GLN A 536 -42.81 11.83 -14.00
CA GLN A 536 -44.13 11.37 -13.54
C GLN A 536 -44.10 9.98 -12.88
N VAL A 537 -43.15 9.11 -13.26
CA VAL A 537 -43.06 7.74 -12.73
C VAL A 537 -41.84 7.57 -11.83
N GLY A 538 -40.67 8.02 -12.28
CA GLY A 538 -39.43 7.94 -11.53
C GLY A 538 -38.18 8.15 -12.37
N TRP A 539 -37.05 7.67 -11.87
CA TRP A 539 -35.75 7.79 -12.50
C TRP A 539 -35.06 6.43 -12.60
N LEU A 540 -34.25 6.29 -13.64
CA LEU A 540 -33.40 5.15 -13.93
C LEU A 540 -31.94 5.56 -13.78
N VAL A 541 -31.13 4.73 -13.14
CA VAL A 541 -29.68 4.93 -13.02
C VAL A 541 -28.99 3.72 -13.63
N PRO A 542 -28.38 3.85 -14.83
CA PRO A 542 -27.61 2.77 -15.43
C PRO A 542 -26.53 2.26 -14.47
N TRP A 543 -26.44 0.94 -14.34
CA TRP A 543 -25.49 0.29 -13.44
C TRP A 543 -24.20 -0.12 -14.16
N GLY A 544 -23.16 -0.41 -13.39
CA GLY A 544 -21.84 -0.82 -13.91
C GLY A 544 -20.75 0.25 -13.83
N THR A 545 -21.00 1.35 -13.11
CA THR A 545 -19.99 2.39 -12.87
C THR A 545 -19.81 2.65 -11.37
N GLN A 546 -18.62 3.10 -10.98
CA GLN A 546 -18.37 3.56 -9.61
C GLN A 546 -19.31 4.70 -9.21
N ALA A 547 -19.65 5.55 -10.18
CA ALA A 547 -20.61 6.64 -9.97
C ALA A 547 -22.00 6.12 -9.58
N ALA A 548 -22.53 5.12 -10.30
CA ALA A 548 -23.78 4.46 -9.94
C ALA A 548 -23.70 3.77 -8.56
N GLY A 549 -22.54 3.21 -8.21
CA GLY A 549 -22.26 2.67 -6.87
C GLY A 549 -22.38 3.72 -5.76
N ARG A 550 -21.74 4.88 -5.93
CA ARG A 550 -21.86 6.03 -5.01
C ARG A 550 -23.30 6.54 -4.93
N PHE A 551 -24.01 6.58 -6.05
CA PHE A 551 -25.43 6.93 -6.08
C PHE A 551 -26.27 5.98 -5.22
N LEU A 552 -26.12 4.66 -5.40
CA LEU A 552 -26.87 3.67 -4.64
C LEU A 552 -26.60 3.79 -3.13
N ALA A 553 -25.33 3.88 -2.75
CA ALA A 553 -24.92 4.03 -1.36
C ALA A 553 -25.53 5.29 -0.72
N ALA A 554 -25.43 6.43 -1.40
CA ALA A 554 -25.98 7.69 -0.91
C ALA A 554 -27.53 7.68 -0.86
N ALA A 555 -28.18 7.08 -1.86
CA ALA A 555 -29.64 6.92 -1.89
C ALA A 555 -30.15 6.04 -0.73
N GLN A 556 -29.49 4.90 -0.48
CA GLN A 556 -29.80 4.02 0.65
C GLN A 556 -29.62 4.73 1.99
N ARG A 557 -28.53 5.50 2.16
CA ARG A 557 -28.31 6.32 3.37
C ARG A 557 -29.33 7.43 3.56
N ALA A 558 -29.86 7.99 2.47
CA ALA A 558 -30.95 8.96 2.51
C ALA A 558 -32.33 8.33 2.80
N GLY A 559 -32.39 7.00 2.96
CA GLY A 559 -33.62 6.25 3.22
C GLY A 559 -34.54 6.14 2.01
N LEU A 560 -34.01 6.30 0.79
CA LEU A 560 -34.78 6.08 -0.43
C LEU A 560 -35.10 4.60 -0.64
N LYS A 561 -36.29 4.35 -1.18
CA LYS A 561 -36.63 3.05 -1.77
C LYS A 561 -36.09 3.02 -3.19
N VAL A 562 -35.05 2.21 -3.37
CA VAL A 562 -34.41 1.92 -4.64
C VAL A 562 -34.72 0.47 -5.01
N GLN A 563 -35.02 0.23 -6.28
CA GLN A 563 -35.13 -1.11 -6.84
C GLN A 563 -33.95 -1.37 -7.79
N GLY A 564 -33.58 -2.63 -7.98
CA GLY A 564 -32.60 -3.06 -8.98
C GLY A 564 -33.26 -4.02 -9.96
N ALA A 565 -32.95 -3.86 -11.25
CA ALA A 565 -33.45 -4.73 -12.30
C ALA A 565 -32.39 -5.77 -12.70
N ASP A 566 -32.62 -7.05 -12.43
CA ASP A 566 -31.67 -8.12 -12.78
C ASP A 566 -31.78 -8.58 -14.22
N GLU A 567 -32.75 -8.07 -14.96
CA GLU A 567 -32.94 -8.28 -16.39
C GLU A 567 -32.94 -6.96 -17.13
N VAL A 568 -32.64 -7.04 -18.43
CA VAL A 568 -32.58 -5.87 -19.31
C VAL A 568 -33.98 -5.30 -19.56
N MET A 569 -34.05 -4.00 -19.82
CA MET A 569 -35.29 -3.31 -20.18
C MET A 569 -35.03 -2.24 -21.23
N THR A 570 -36.02 -1.97 -22.09
CA THR A 570 -35.96 -0.89 -23.08
C THR A 570 -37.09 0.10 -22.78
N ILE A 571 -36.75 1.32 -22.37
CA ILE A 571 -37.71 2.37 -22.02
C ILE A 571 -37.45 3.60 -22.87
N SER A 572 -38.47 4.04 -23.61
CA SER A 572 -38.39 5.21 -24.50
C SER A 572 -37.26 5.06 -25.54
N GLY A 573 -37.15 3.89 -26.15
CA GLY A 573 -36.11 3.56 -27.15
C GLY A 573 -34.68 3.39 -26.61
N ARG A 574 -34.43 3.55 -25.30
CA ARG A 574 -33.11 3.28 -24.69
C ARG A 574 -33.12 1.95 -23.95
N ARG A 575 -32.14 1.11 -24.26
CA ARG A 575 -31.85 -0.13 -23.54
C ARG A 575 -31.06 0.17 -22.26
N TYR A 576 -31.48 -0.46 -21.17
CA TYR A 576 -30.84 -0.44 -19.86
C TYR A 576 -30.44 -1.87 -19.51
N GLU A 577 -29.17 -2.03 -19.14
CA GLU A 577 -28.58 -3.33 -18.84
C GLU A 577 -28.95 -3.82 -17.43
N ARG A 578 -28.64 -5.09 -17.18
CA ARG A 578 -28.83 -5.73 -15.86
C ARG A 578 -28.13 -4.91 -14.77
N GLY A 579 -28.79 -4.77 -13.63
CA GLY A 579 -28.38 -3.99 -12.49
C GLY A 579 -28.94 -2.57 -12.43
N THR A 580 -29.54 -2.06 -13.51
CA THR A 580 -30.09 -0.70 -13.55
C THR A 580 -30.98 -0.42 -12.34
N LEU A 581 -30.72 0.69 -11.67
CA LEU A 581 -31.47 1.10 -10.49
C LEU A 581 -32.73 1.84 -10.92
N VAL A 582 -33.82 1.62 -10.18
CA VAL A 582 -35.10 2.29 -10.39
C VAL A 582 -35.51 3.00 -9.10
N VAL A 583 -35.71 4.31 -9.18
CA VAL A 583 -36.25 5.12 -8.08
C VAL A 583 -37.64 5.61 -8.48
N ARG A 584 -38.68 4.93 -8.00
CA ARG A 584 -40.08 5.30 -8.31
C ARG A 584 -40.61 6.32 -7.31
N ILE A 585 -41.37 7.28 -7.82
CA ILE A 585 -42.07 8.28 -6.98
C ILE A 585 -43.08 7.58 -6.05
N ALA A 586 -43.83 6.62 -6.59
CA ALA A 586 -44.85 5.87 -5.84
C ALA A 586 -44.29 5.04 -4.67
N ASP A 587 -43.03 4.61 -4.74
CA ASP A 587 -42.36 3.84 -3.66
C ASP A 587 -41.80 4.74 -2.56
N ASN A 588 -41.80 6.05 -2.78
CA ASN A 588 -41.25 7.05 -1.87
C ASN A 588 -42.31 8.11 -1.47
N PRO A 589 -43.51 7.72 -0.99
CA PRO A 589 -44.64 8.63 -0.80
C PRO A 589 -44.46 9.66 0.33
N GLN A 590 -43.40 9.52 1.13
CA GLN A 590 -43.06 10.47 2.19
C GLN A 590 -42.47 11.78 1.66
N ARG A 591 -42.15 11.84 0.36
CA ARG A 591 -41.59 13.01 -0.33
C ARG A 591 -42.44 13.29 -1.55
N ASP A 592 -42.70 14.56 -1.84
CA ASP A 592 -43.39 14.90 -3.08
C ASP A 592 -42.46 14.76 -4.29
N ALA A 593 -43.04 14.82 -5.49
CA ALA A 593 -42.28 14.62 -6.73
C ALA A 593 -41.20 15.69 -6.96
N GLY A 594 -41.40 16.92 -6.49
CA GLY A 594 -40.43 18.00 -6.58
C GLY A 594 -39.27 17.82 -5.62
N GLU A 595 -39.54 17.41 -4.38
CA GLU A 595 -38.51 17.05 -3.39
C GLU A 595 -37.66 15.88 -3.86
N LEU A 596 -38.29 14.82 -4.41
CA LEU A 596 -37.56 13.69 -4.97
C LEU A 596 -36.70 14.12 -6.15
N HIS A 597 -37.21 14.97 -7.04
CA HIS A 597 -36.44 15.48 -8.16
C HIS A 597 -35.18 16.25 -7.70
N MET A 598 -35.31 17.17 -6.74
CA MET A 598 -34.15 17.89 -6.18
C MET A 598 -33.13 16.92 -5.57
N MET A 599 -33.61 15.88 -4.87
CA MET A 599 -32.72 14.87 -4.30
C MET A 599 -32.03 14.01 -5.37
N MET A 600 -32.72 13.67 -6.46
CA MET A 600 -32.12 12.98 -7.60
C MET A 600 -31.05 13.85 -8.28
N SER A 601 -31.31 15.15 -8.49
CA SER A 601 -30.32 16.10 -9.03
C SER A 601 -29.08 16.17 -8.12
N HIS A 602 -29.28 16.32 -6.81
CA HIS A 602 -28.19 16.39 -5.85
C HIS A 602 -27.38 15.09 -5.77
N LEU A 603 -28.05 13.92 -5.77
CA LEU A 603 -27.37 12.63 -5.79
C LEU A 603 -26.59 12.44 -7.10
N ALA A 604 -27.15 12.83 -8.25
CA ALA A 604 -26.46 12.75 -9.54
C ALA A 604 -25.18 13.59 -9.53
N GLU A 605 -25.27 14.85 -9.07
CA GLU A 605 -24.13 15.77 -8.95
C GLU A 605 -23.02 15.23 -8.04
N MET A 606 -23.37 14.80 -6.82
CA MET A 606 -22.36 14.31 -5.85
C MET A 606 -21.70 12.99 -6.27
N SER A 607 -22.44 12.11 -6.94
CA SER A 607 -21.95 10.78 -7.32
C SER A 607 -21.25 10.77 -8.68
N GLY A 608 -21.60 11.72 -9.56
CA GLY A 608 -21.26 11.71 -10.98
C GLY A 608 -22.09 10.70 -11.80
N ALA A 609 -23.17 10.15 -11.24
CA ALA A 609 -23.96 9.12 -11.92
C ALA A 609 -24.90 9.72 -12.96
N GLU A 610 -25.10 8.99 -14.05
CA GLU A 610 -26.17 9.31 -14.99
C GLU A 610 -27.54 8.97 -14.37
N VAL A 611 -28.45 9.94 -14.37
CA VAL A 611 -29.81 9.76 -13.85
C VAL A 611 -30.81 10.16 -14.94
N VAL A 612 -31.62 9.20 -15.38
CA VAL A 612 -32.54 9.38 -16.52
C VAL A 612 -33.99 9.36 -16.05
N ALA A 613 -34.71 10.45 -16.29
CA ALA A 613 -36.13 10.54 -15.98
C ALA A 613 -36.97 9.65 -16.92
N THR A 614 -38.01 9.02 -16.39
CA THR A 614 -39.00 8.29 -17.19
C THR A 614 -40.44 8.58 -16.75
N ASN A 615 -41.30 8.83 -17.73
CA ASN A 615 -42.73 9.05 -17.51
C ASN A 615 -43.56 7.76 -17.70
N THR A 616 -42.92 6.60 -17.87
CA THR A 616 -43.59 5.32 -18.05
C THR A 616 -42.81 4.19 -17.35
N SER A 617 -43.54 3.20 -16.85
CA SER A 617 -42.96 1.92 -16.40
C SER A 617 -43.07 0.83 -17.46
N TYR A 618 -43.62 1.15 -18.64
CA TYR A 618 -43.79 0.21 -19.74
C TYR A 618 -42.47 0.02 -20.47
N SER A 619 -41.97 -1.21 -20.46
CA SER A 619 -40.80 -1.61 -21.25
C SER A 619 -41.21 -2.10 -22.63
N GLU A 620 -40.58 -1.58 -23.68
CA GLU A 620 -40.78 -1.99 -25.07
C GLU A 620 -40.22 -3.39 -25.32
N GLU A 621 -39.10 -3.72 -24.66
CA GLU A 621 -38.44 -5.04 -24.68
C GLU A 621 -37.91 -5.37 -23.27
N GLY A 622 -37.87 -6.66 -22.89
CA GLY A 622 -37.41 -7.07 -21.57
C GLY A 622 -38.42 -6.83 -20.44
N VAL A 623 -37.93 -6.63 -19.21
CA VAL A 623 -38.79 -6.54 -18.01
C VAL A 623 -39.30 -5.12 -17.74
N SER A 624 -40.49 -5.01 -17.17
CA SER A 624 -41.06 -3.75 -16.66
C SER A 624 -40.91 -3.65 -15.13
N PHE A 625 -41.11 -2.46 -14.54
CA PHE A 625 -40.83 -2.21 -13.11
C PHE A 625 -41.60 -3.09 -12.12
N GLY A 626 -42.72 -3.67 -12.53
CA GLY A 626 -43.52 -4.58 -11.70
C GLY A 626 -43.12 -6.06 -11.81
N SER A 627 -42.07 -6.39 -12.57
CA SER A 627 -41.57 -7.76 -12.71
C SER A 627 -40.95 -8.25 -11.40
N SER A 628 -40.99 -9.57 -11.18
CA SER A 628 -40.24 -10.20 -10.07
C SER A 628 -38.72 -10.00 -10.18
N SER A 629 -38.21 -9.74 -11.39
CA SER A 629 -36.80 -9.44 -11.64
C SER A 629 -36.44 -7.97 -11.36
N VAL A 630 -37.39 -7.15 -10.90
CA VAL A 630 -37.16 -5.77 -10.42
C VAL A 630 -37.51 -5.70 -8.94
N MET A 631 -36.50 -5.81 -8.08
CA MET A 631 -36.67 -6.02 -6.64
C MET A 631 -36.15 -4.87 -5.81
N SER A 632 -36.70 -4.71 -4.61
CA SER A 632 -36.25 -3.69 -3.66
C SER A 632 -34.83 -4.01 -3.18
N LEU A 633 -33.96 -3.01 -3.20
CA LEU A 633 -32.63 -3.07 -2.61
C LEU A 633 -32.67 -2.39 -1.24
N PRO A 634 -32.79 -3.14 -0.13
CA PRO A 634 -32.80 -2.53 1.20
C PRO A 634 -31.43 -1.89 1.50
N ALA A 635 -31.41 -0.87 2.35
CA ALA A 635 -30.16 -0.32 2.88
C ALA A 635 -29.56 -1.34 3.86
N PRO A 636 -28.43 -2.00 3.54
CA PRO A 636 -27.88 -3.05 4.38
C PRO A 636 -27.26 -2.51 5.67
N ARG A 637 -27.42 -3.26 6.76
CA ARG A 637 -26.57 -3.17 7.94
C ARG A 637 -25.42 -4.15 7.77
N ILE A 638 -24.19 -3.65 7.74
CA ILE A 638 -23.01 -4.43 7.38
C ILE A 638 -22.15 -4.62 8.63
N ALA A 639 -21.88 -5.88 8.98
CA ALA A 639 -20.80 -6.23 9.91
C ALA A 639 -19.55 -6.62 9.11
N LEU A 640 -18.41 -6.09 9.52
CA LEU A 640 -17.09 -6.45 8.99
C LEU A 640 -16.32 -7.16 10.10
N ALA A 641 -15.84 -8.38 9.83
CA ALA A 641 -14.96 -9.08 10.76
C ALA A 641 -13.71 -8.23 11.06
N TRP A 642 -13.43 -8.11 12.34
CA TRP A 642 -12.41 -7.26 12.92
C TRP A 642 -11.69 -8.08 14.00
N ASP A 643 -10.42 -7.80 14.26
CA ASP A 643 -9.57 -8.57 15.19
C ASP A 643 -9.16 -9.97 14.70
N ASP A 644 -8.33 -10.64 15.48
CA ASP A 644 -7.86 -11.99 15.19
C ASP A 644 -9.06 -12.93 14.91
N PRO A 645 -9.01 -13.73 13.83
CA PRO A 645 -7.85 -14.04 12.99
C PRO A 645 -7.81 -13.25 11.67
N THR A 646 -8.59 -12.18 11.54
CA THR A 646 -8.68 -11.38 10.30
C THR A 646 -7.37 -10.64 10.03
N THR A 647 -6.92 -10.60 8.76
CA THR A 647 -5.76 -9.78 8.40
C THR A 647 -6.15 -8.29 8.46
N SER A 648 -5.31 -7.49 9.13
CA SER A 648 -5.55 -6.05 9.30
C SER A 648 -5.62 -5.31 7.97
N TYR A 649 -4.79 -5.70 6.99
CA TYR A 649 -4.81 -5.12 5.66
C TYR A 649 -6.14 -5.34 4.94
N SER A 650 -6.62 -6.57 4.84
CA SER A 650 -7.87 -6.87 4.10
C SER A 650 -9.08 -6.20 4.74
N ALA A 651 -9.19 -6.24 6.08
CA ALA A 651 -10.24 -5.53 6.81
C ALA A 651 -10.16 -4.00 6.63
N GLY A 652 -8.96 -3.43 6.74
CA GLY A 652 -8.71 -2.01 6.57
C GLY A 652 -9.06 -1.49 5.18
N ASN A 653 -8.57 -2.19 4.15
CA ASN A 653 -8.85 -1.90 2.74
C ASN A 653 -10.35 -1.97 2.45
N THR A 654 -11.02 -3.03 2.88
CA THR A 654 -12.46 -3.22 2.68
C THR A 654 -13.26 -2.10 3.33
N ARG A 655 -12.94 -1.77 4.59
CA ARG A 655 -13.57 -0.67 5.31
C ARG A 655 -13.36 0.66 4.59
N PHE A 656 -12.14 0.94 4.13
CA PHE A 656 -11.81 2.15 3.40
C PHE A 656 -12.59 2.29 2.10
N VAL A 657 -12.66 1.22 1.29
CA VAL A 657 -13.43 1.23 0.04
C VAL A 657 -14.89 1.58 0.33
N LEU A 658 -15.54 0.89 1.28
CA LEU A 658 -16.95 1.13 1.59
C LEU A 658 -17.20 2.51 2.22
N GLU A 659 -16.42 2.92 3.22
CA GLU A 659 -16.66 4.16 3.97
C GLU A 659 -16.13 5.42 3.26
N ARG A 660 -14.95 5.34 2.63
CA ARG A 660 -14.28 6.51 2.02
C ARG A 660 -14.56 6.65 0.53
N GLN A 661 -14.55 5.55 -0.24
CA GLN A 661 -14.80 5.64 -1.68
C GLN A 661 -16.31 5.67 -2.01
N TYR A 662 -17.14 4.95 -1.24
CA TYR A 662 -18.58 4.85 -1.48
C TYR A 662 -19.46 5.53 -0.42
N GLY A 663 -18.87 6.00 0.68
CA GLY A 663 -19.60 6.77 1.69
C GLY A 663 -20.64 5.96 2.45
N TYR A 664 -20.46 4.64 2.59
CA TYR A 664 -21.39 3.73 3.27
C TYR A 664 -20.79 3.18 4.57
N PRO A 665 -21.47 3.31 5.73
CA PRO A 665 -20.91 2.87 7.01
C PRO A 665 -20.83 1.35 7.12
N VAL A 666 -19.78 0.86 7.77
CA VAL A 666 -19.66 -0.54 8.18
C VAL A 666 -19.41 -0.62 9.68
N GLU A 667 -19.96 -1.65 10.32
CA GLU A 667 -19.71 -1.90 11.74
C GLU A 667 -18.54 -2.90 11.86
N PRO A 668 -17.34 -2.48 12.31
CA PRO A 668 -16.28 -3.42 12.64
C PRO A 668 -16.65 -4.20 13.90
N VAL A 669 -16.82 -5.51 13.77
CA VAL A 669 -17.22 -6.39 14.88
C VAL A 669 -16.12 -7.41 15.13
N ARG A 670 -15.68 -7.51 16.40
CA ARG A 670 -14.68 -8.51 16.79
C ARG A 670 -15.19 -9.91 16.51
N VAL A 671 -14.37 -10.75 15.87
CA VAL A 671 -14.76 -12.12 15.48
C VAL A 671 -15.24 -12.93 16.69
N GLU A 672 -14.62 -12.76 17.87
CA GLU A 672 -15.03 -13.42 19.12
C GLU A 672 -16.48 -13.09 19.57
N HIS A 673 -17.09 -12.02 19.05
CA HIS A 673 -18.46 -11.62 19.37
C HIS A 673 -19.51 -12.10 18.37
N PHE A 674 -19.10 -12.70 17.25
CA PHE A 674 -20.03 -13.29 16.27
C PHE A 674 -20.91 -14.41 16.86
N PRO A 675 -20.45 -15.24 17.82
CA PRO A 675 -21.31 -16.24 18.46
C PRO A 675 -22.43 -15.65 19.36
N ALA A 676 -22.46 -14.34 19.59
CA ALA A 676 -23.51 -13.69 20.37
C ALA A 676 -24.82 -13.58 19.56
N ASP A 677 -25.95 -13.40 20.25
CA ASP A 677 -27.28 -13.26 19.64
C ASP A 677 -27.47 -11.93 18.85
N GLU A 678 -26.38 -11.25 18.51
CA GLU A 678 -26.38 -9.94 17.85
C GLU A 678 -26.22 -9.99 16.33
N LEU A 679 -25.85 -11.13 15.73
CA LEU A 679 -25.71 -11.24 14.26
C LEU A 679 -27.00 -10.91 13.50
N ASP A 680 -28.17 -11.12 14.11
CA ASP A 680 -29.48 -10.78 13.50
C ASP A 680 -29.68 -9.26 13.31
N ARG A 681 -28.79 -8.44 13.89
CA ARG A 681 -28.74 -6.99 13.66
C ARG A 681 -28.07 -6.62 12.33
N PHE A 682 -27.54 -7.58 11.59
CA PHE A 682 -26.84 -7.34 10.33
C PHE A 682 -27.49 -8.12 9.20
N ASP A 683 -27.52 -7.50 8.03
CA ASP A 683 -28.04 -8.09 6.79
C ASP A 683 -26.88 -8.70 5.98
N VAL A 684 -25.67 -8.15 6.16
CA VAL A 684 -24.43 -8.59 5.52
C VAL A 684 -23.34 -8.79 6.57
N VAL A 685 -22.61 -9.90 6.47
CA VAL A 685 -21.38 -10.15 7.22
C VAL A 685 -20.26 -10.31 6.21
N ILE A 686 -19.19 -9.54 6.35
CA ILE A 686 -17.99 -9.64 5.52
C ILE A 686 -16.89 -10.32 6.35
N LEU A 687 -16.34 -11.41 5.83
CA LEU A 687 -15.13 -12.08 6.31
C LEU A 687 -13.98 -11.80 5.32
N PRO A 688 -13.12 -10.81 5.62
CA PRO A 688 -11.94 -10.53 4.81
C PRO A 688 -10.94 -11.68 4.87
N ASP A 689 -9.79 -11.51 4.20
CA ASP A 689 -8.68 -12.44 4.34
C ASP A 689 -8.30 -12.62 5.83
N GLY A 690 -7.85 -13.82 6.19
CA GLY A 690 -7.67 -14.20 7.59
C GLY A 690 -7.08 -15.59 7.77
N GLY A 691 -6.69 -15.86 9.00
CA GLY A 691 -6.25 -17.18 9.46
C GLY A 691 -7.42 -18.13 9.71
N ASP A 692 -7.34 -18.87 10.81
CA ASP A 692 -8.30 -19.92 11.15
C ASP A 692 -9.56 -19.35 11.83
N TYR A 693 -10.50 -18.87 11.01
CA TYR A 693 -11.81 -18.41 11.47
C TYR A 693 -12.62 -19.50 12.19
N ALA A 694 -12.48 -20.77 11.79
CA ALA A 694 -13.22 -21.87 12.42
C ALA A 694 -12.79 -22.05 13.89
N SER A 695 -11.48 -22.00 14.14
CA SER A 695 -10.94 -22.02 15.50
C SER A 695 -11.36 -20.80 16.32
N ALA A 696 -11.28 -19.59 15.75
CA ALA A 696 -11.64 -18.36 16.45
C ALA A 696 -13.14 -18.26 16.80
N LEU A 697 -14.02 -18.72 15.92
CA LEU A 697 -15.46 -18.76 16.15
C LEU A 697 -15.88 -19.93 17.06
N GLY A 698 -15.13 -21.02 17.04
CA GLY A 698 -15.50 -22.31 17.63
C GLY A 698 -16.76 -22.90 16.98
N GLU A 699 -17.12 -24.13 17.38
CA GLU A 699 -18.30 -24.83 16.83
C GLU A 699 -19.58 -24.00 16.95
N ARG A 700 -19.81 -23.38 18.13
CA ARG A 700 -20.99 -22.54 18.37
C ARG A 700 -21.03 -21.34 17.43
N GLY A 701 -19.91 -20.66 17.18
CA GLY A 701 -19.87 -19.51 16.29
C GLY A 701 -20.10 -19.90 14.84
N VAL A 702 -19.51 -21.01 14.40
CA VAL A 702 -19.72 -21.58 13.06
C VAL A 702 -21.20 -21.96 12.87
N ASP A 703 -21.80 -22.67 13.82
CA ASP A 703 -23.22 -23.05 13.76
C ASP A 703 -24.15 -21.83 13.77
N ARG A 704 -23.83 -20.82 14.57
CA ARG A 704 -24.59 -19.57 14.60
C ARG A 704 -24.50 -18.83 13.26
N LEU A 705 -23.32 -18.77 12.65
CA LEU A 705 -23.14 -18.16 11.35
C LEU A 705 -23.94 -18.91 10.27
N LYS A 706 -23.90 -20.24 10.26
CA LYS A 706 -24.74 -21.08 9.38
C LYS A 706 -26.22 -20.82 9.55
N GLU A 707 -26.69 -20.77 10.79
CA GLU A 707 -28.08 -20.49 11.12
C GLU A 707 -28.50 -19.10 10.62
N TRP A 708 -27.65 -18.09 10.82
CA TRP A 708 -27.88 -16.72 10.36
C TRP A 708 -27.95 -16.63 8.83
N VAL A 709 -27.00 -17.22 8.09
CA VAL A 709 -27.07 -17.31 6.63
C VAL A 709 -28.34 -18.05 6.22
N GLY A 710 -28.63 -19.20 6.84
CA GLY A 710 -29.80 -20.03 6.56
C GLY A 710 -31.15 -19.30 6.66
N ARG A 711 -31.23 -18.19 7.42
CA ARG A 711 -32.43 -17.35 7.57
C ARG A 711 -32.48 -16.12 6.65
N GLY A 712 -31.51 -15.96 5.74
CA GLY A 712 -31.48 -14.83 4.80
C GLY A 712 -30.28 -13.90 4.93
N GLY A 713 -29.30 -14.20 5.79
CA GLY A 713 -28.06 -13.45 5.86
C GLY A 713 -27.23 -13.56 4.58
N VAL A 714 -26.49 -12.50 4.25
CA VAL A 714 -25.54 -12.49 3.13
C VAL A 714 -24.11 -12.53 3.66
N LEU A 715 -23.46 -13.69 3.51
CA LEU A 715 -22.06 -13.85 3.91
C LEU A 715 -21.15 -13.54 2.71
N VAL A 716 -20.32 -12.51 2.81
CA VAL A 716 -19.29 -12.19 1.82
C VAL A 716 -17.93 -12.63 2.36
N THR A 717 -17.20 -13.44 1.62
CA THR A 717 -15.93 -14.03 2.05
C THR A 717 -14.83 -13.72 1.05
N MET A 718 -13.62 -13.43 1.53
CA MET A 718 -12.47 -13.04 0.71
C MET A 718 -11.24 -13.87 1.10
N SER A 719 -10.56 -14.48 0.14
CA SER A 719 -9.31 -15.25 0.33
C SER A 719 -9.38 -16.23 1.50
N GLY A 720 -8.71 -15.98 2.64
CA GLY A 720 -8.80 -16.82 3.83
C GLY A 720 -10.22 -16.98 4.41
N GLY A 721 -11.07 -15.97 4.31
CA GLY A 721 -12.49 -16.08 4.64
C GLY A 721 -13.24 -17.03 3.71
N MET A 722 -12.87 -17.06 2.42
CA MET A 722 -13.43 -18.01 1.45
C MET A 722 -12.96 -19.42 1.75
N ARG A 723 -11.68 -19.58 2.11
CA ARG A 723 -11.13 -20.86 2.59
C ARG A 723 -11.93 -21.39 3.78
N PHE A 724 -12.22 -20.55 4.76
CA PHE A 724 -13.07 -20.89 5.91
C PHE A 724 -14.45 -21.39 5.48
N ALA A 725 -15.15 -20.67 4.60
CA ALA A 725 -16.49 -21.07 4.14
C ALA A 725 -16.50 -22.40 3.37
N ALA A 726 -15.40 -22.72 2.69
CA ALA A 726 -15.21 -23.94 1.89
C ALA A 726 -14.74 -25.16 2.71
N GLN A 727 -14.33 -25.01 3.98
CA GLN A 727 -13.89 -26.16 4.78
C GLN A 727 -15.03 -27.17 5.00
N ASP A 728 -14.76 -28.48 4.95
CA ASP A 728 -15.77 -29.55 5.11
C ASP A 728 -16.61 -29.44 6.38
N ASN A 729 -16.00 -29.07 7.52
CA ASN A 729 -16.70 -28.89 8.79
C ASN A 729 -17.54 -27.60 8.84
N VAL A 730 -17.26 -26.64 7.95
CA VAL A 730 -18.05 -25.43 7.77
C VAL A 730 -19.10 -25.67 6.67
N GLY A 731 -18.75 -25.98 5.43
CA GLY A 731 -19.71 -26.37 4.39
C GLY A 731 -20.72 -25.27 4.05
N LEU A 732 -20.29 -24.00 4.10
CA LEU A 732 -21.09 -22.85 3.67
C LEU A 732 -20.93 -22.59 2.16
N LEU A 733 -19.78 -22.93 1.59
CA LEU A 733 -19.52 -22.98 0.15
C LEU A 733 -19.16 -24.41 -0.25
N PRO A 734 -19.84 -25.03 -1.23
CA PRO A 734 -19.53 -26.37 -1.71
C PRO A 734 -18.35 -26.33 -2.70
N MET A 735 -17.16 -26.00 -2.21
CA MET A 735 -15.94 -25.86 -3.02
C MET A 735 -14.76 -26.55 -2.35
N ASP A 736 -13.89 -27.11 -3.18
CA ASP A 736 -12.70 -27.84 -2.73
C ASP A 736 -11.43 -27.18 -3.25
N LEU A 737 -10.41 -27.11 -2.40
CA LEU A 737 -9.07 -26.72 -2.81
C LEU A 737 -8.45 -27.80 -3.70
N GLU A 738 -7.87 -27.38 -4.82
CA GLU A 738 -7.16 -28.27 -5.71
C GLU A 738 -5.72 -28.52 -5.23
N ARG A 739 -5.25 -29.76 -5.45
CA ARG A 739 -3.83 -30.10 -5.42
C ARG A 739 -3.16 -29.64 -6.72
N LEU A 740 -1.84 -29.56 -6.76
CA LEU A 740 -1.08 -29.25 -7.97
C LEU A 740 -1.46 -30.24 -9.08
N ALA A 741 -1.84 -29.70 -10.24
CA ALA A 741 -2.12 -30.52 -11.42
C ALA A 741 -0.84 -31.26 -11.84
N ASP A 742 -0.97 -32.54 -12.20
CA ASP A 742 0.16 -33.42 -12.54
C ASP A 742 1.22 -33.60 -11.42
N GLY A 743 0.89 -33.23 -10.18
CA GLY A 743 1.74 -33.45 -9.01
C GLY A 743 1.85 -34.94 -8.63
N LYS A 744 2.88 -35.28 -7.84
CA LYS A 744 3.07 -36.65 -7.34
C LYS A 744 1.81 -37.08 -6.55
N PRO A 745 1.18 -38.22 -6.87
CA PRO A 745 0.00 -38.68 -6.14
C PRO A 745 0.36 -39.04 -4.69
N GLU A 746 -0.65 -39.07 -3.84
CA GLU A 746 -0.50 -39.53 -2.45
C GLU A 746 -0.18 -41.02 -2.44
N GLY A 747 0.90 -41.39 -1.75
CA GLY A 747 1.26 -42.79 -1.55
C GLY A 747 0.40 -43.45 -0.47
N GLU A 748 0.02 -44.70 -0.68
CA GLU A 748 -0.58 -45.52 0.36
C GLU A 748 0.53 -46.19 1.17
N HIS A 749 0.83 -45.68 2.37
CA HIS A 749 1.74 -46.35 3.31
C HIS A 749 1.22 -46.33 4.74
N GLU A 750 1.13 -47.50 5.37
CA GLU A 750 0.79 -47.66 6.79
C GLU A 750 2.03 -48.10 7.59
N GLY A 751 2.34 -47.37 8.67
CA GLY A 751 3.43 -47.68 9.60
C GLY A 751 4.73 -46.89 9.36
N ASP A 752 5.76 -47.20 10.16
CA ASP A 752 7.02 -46.44 10.21
C ASP A 752 8.06 -46.89 9.15
N LEU A 753 7.74 -47.90 8.33
CA LEU A 753 8.64 -48.49 7.36
C LEU A 753 7.99 -48.56 5.98
N VAL A 754 8.73 -48.18 4.95
CA VAL A 754 8.34 -48.34 3.53
C VAL A 754 9.32 -49.27 2.82
N ASP A 755 8.86 -49.92 1.75
CA ASP A 755 9.73 -50.78 0.94
C ASP A 755 10.88 -49.98 0.31
N GLY A 756 12.10 -50.53 0.36
CA GLY A 756 13.27 -49.86 -0.18
C GLY A 756 13.28 -49.83 -1.71
N THR A 757 13.51 -48.65 -2.30
CA THR A 757 13.64 -48.45 -3.75
C THR A 757 15.10 -48.17 -4.15
N GLN A 758 15.53 -48.67 -5.32
CA GLN A 758 16.82 -48.30 -5.91
C GLN A 758 16.63 -47.20 -6.96
N LEU A 759 17.21 -46.02 -6.72
CA LEU A 759 17.20 -44.89 -7.65
C LEU A 759 18.29 -45.10 -8.70
N LYS A 760 17.90 -45.13 -9.98
CA LYS A 760 18.80 -45.56 -11.08
C LYS A 760 19.59 -44.40 -11.70
N ASP A 761 19.08 -43.18 -11.57
CA ASP A 761 19.61 -41.97 -12.15
C ASP A 761 19.15 -40.74 -11.34
N GLN A 762 19.59 -39.56 -11.76
CA GLN A 762 19.25 -38.30 -11.10
C GLN A 762 17.76 -37.98 -11.22
N ASP A 763 17.11 -38.32 -12.33
CA ASP A 763 15.69 -38.02 -12.55
C ASP A 763 14.80 -38.85 -11.62
N ALA A 764 15.17 -40.12 -11.39
CA ALA A 764 14.53 -40.97 -10.38
C ALA A 764 14.70 -40.38 -8.97
N TYR A 765 15.87 -39.83 -8.64
CA TYR A 765 16.09 -39.13 -7.37
C TYR A 765 15.22 -37.89 -7.25
N GLN A 766 15.20 -37.01 -8.26
CA GLN A 766 14.38 -35.80 -8.25
C GLN A 766 12.90 -36.15 -8.07
N SER A 767 12.40 -37.12 -8.82
CA SER A 767 11.01 -37.58 -8.71
C SER A 767 10.68 -38.15 -7.33
N ALA A 768 11.64 -38.83 -6.69
CA ALA A 768 11.46 -39.44 -5.37
C ALA A 768 11.41 -38.40 -4.24
N ILE A 769 12.10 -37.26 -4.39
CA ILE A 769 12.10 -36.19 -3.39
C ILE A 769 10.96 -35.18 -3.56
N LEU A 770 10.20 -35.24 -4.66
CA LEU A 770 9.01 -34.41 -4.82
C LEU A 770 7.98 -34.74 -3.74
N PRO A 771 7.36 -33.70 -3.14
CA PRO A 771 6.30 -33.89 -2.15
C PRO A 771 5.11 -34.64 -2.78
N GLU A 772 4.51 -35.53 -2.00
CA GLU A 772 3.25 -36.19 -2.37
C GLU A 772 2.07 -35.24 -2.17
N ALA A 773 1.09 -35.33 -3.06
CA ALA A 773 -0.10 -34.49 -3.07
C ALA A 773 0.18 -32.99 -2.87
N PRO A 774 1.13 -32.38 -3.61
CA PRO A 774 1.52 -31.01 -3.36
C PRO A 774 0.36 -30.05 -3.59
N ARG A 775 0.34 -28.94 -2.86
CA ARG A 775 -0.49 -27.79 -3.22
C ARG A 775 0.13 -27.08 -4.43
N PRO A 776 -0.67 -26.32 -5.21
CA PRO A 776 -0.13 -25.46 -6.26
C PRO A 776 0.98 -24.54 -5.75
N ASP A 777 1.85 -24.13 -6.66
CA ASP A 777 2.88 -23.14 -6.35
C ASP A 777 2.24 -21.78 -6.01
N SER A 778 2.87 -21.10 -5.05
CA SER A 778 2.39 -19.80 -4.57
C SER A 778 2.72 -18.70 -5.57
N ILE A 779 1.72 -17.89 -5.92
CA ILE A 779 1.88 -16.66 -6.71
C ILE A 779 2.26 -15.49 -5.78
N PRO A 780 3.34 -14.75 -6.05
CA PRO A 780 3.77 -13.57 -5.30
C PRO A 780 3.18 -12.30 -5.93
N GLY A 781 1.85 -12.22 -6.01
CA GLY A 781 1.12 -11.05 -6.49
C GLY A 781 1.22 -10.82 -8.00
N VAL A 782 0.28 -11.38 -8.75
CA VAL A 782 0.14 -11.17 -10.21
C VAL A 782 -1.29 -10.73 -10.51
N LEU A 783 -1.47 -9.80 -11.45
CA LEU A 783 -2.79 -9.40 -11.90
C LEU A 783 -3.33 -10.42 -12.90
N LEU A 784 -4.41 -11.12 -12.53
CA LEU A 784 -5.07 -12.10 -13.39
C LEU A 784 -6.41 -11.55 -13.90
N ARG A 785 -6.61 -11.62 -15.22
CA ARG A 785 -7.83 -11.25 -15.92
C ARG A 785 -8.92 -12.30 -15.71
N THR A 786 -10.15 -11.83 -15.56
CA THR A 786 -11.33 -12.67 -15.47
C THR A 786 -12.26 -12.46 -16.66
N ARG A 787 -13.17 -13.41 -16.85
CA ARG A 787 -14.36 -13.33 -17.68
C ARG A 787 -15.60 -13.33 -16.81
N THR A 788 -16.66 -12.76 -17.36
CA THR A 788 -17.95 -12.64 -16.68
C THR A 788 -18.93 -13.70 -17.19
N THR A 789 -19.65 -14.33 -16.27
CA THR A 789 -20.90 -15.03 -16.59
C THR A 789 -22.04 -14.01 -16.56
N THR A 790 -22.66 -13.74 -17.72
CA THR A 790 -23.54 -12.57 -17.94
C THR A 790 -24.97 -12.71 -17.40
N ASP A 791 -25.37 -13.91 -16.97
CA ASP A 791 -26.75 -14.22 -16.56
C ASP A 791 -26.97 -14.23 -15.04
N THR A 792 -25.99 -13.81 -14.24
CA THR A 792 -26.13 -13.66 -12.78
C THR A 792 -26.22 -12.20 -12.35
N TRP A 793 -27.00 -11.92 -11.30
CA TRP A 793 -27.12 -10.58 -10.73
C TRP A 793 -25.79 -10.11 -10.10
N LEU A 794 -24.95 -11.04 -9.64
CA LEU A 794 -23.69 -10.73 -8.97
C LEU A 794 -22.66 -10.10 -9.93
N SER A 795 -22.74 -10.42 -11.22
CA SER A 795 -21.89 -9.85 -12.26
C SER A 795 -22.53 -8.67 -13.00
N ALA A 796 -23.74 -8.26 -12.62
CA ALA A 796 -24.43 -7.17 -13.29
C ALA A 796 -23.60 -5.88 -13.25
N GLY A 797 -23.44 -5.24 -14.42
CA GLY A 797 -22.59 -4.07 -14.59
C GLY A 797 -21.10 -4.38 -14.83
N VAL A 798 -20.70 -5.65 -14.87
CA VAL A 798 -19.36 -6.09 -15.26
C VAL A 798 -19.47 -6.77 -16.63
N ASN A 799 -18.96 -6.15 -17.69
CA ASN A 799 -19.19 -6.65 -19.06
C ASN A 799 -18.17 -7.73 -19.46
N ASP A 800 -16.87 -7.37 -19.50
CA ASP A 800 -15.80 -8.24 -20.00
C ASP A 800 -14.93 -8.86 -18.90
N GLY A 801 -15.36 -8.73 -17.64
CA GLY A 801 -14.59 -9.12 -16.46
C GLY A 801 -13.72 -7.97 -15.93
N VAL A 802 -12.89 -8.30 -14.95
CA VAL A 802 -11.96 -7.40 -14.25
C VAL A 802 -10.65 -8.13 -13.94
N ALA A 803 -9.60 -7.41 -13.56
CA ALA A 803 -8.40 -8.02 -13.01
C ALA A 803 -8.47 -8.15 -11.48
N PHE A 804 -7.90 -9.21 -10.94
CA PHE A 804 -7.67 -9.37 -9.50
C PHE A 804 -6.17 -9.50 -9.22
N MET A 805 -5.71 -8.92 -8.11
CA MET A 805 -4.39 -9.22 -7.56
C MET A 805 -4.43 -10.60 -6.89
N VAL A 806 -3.77 -11.58 -7.48
CA VAL A 806 -3.74 -12.95 -6.97
C VAL A 806 -2.45 -13.21 -6.23
N GLU A 807 -2.59 -13.59 -4.96
CA GLU A 807 -1.50 -13.97 -4.07
C GLU A 807 -1.79 -15.34 -3.46
N GLY A 808 -0.75 -16.13 -3.23
CA GLY A 808 -0.87 -17.44 -2.59
C GLY A 808 -1.15 -18.58 -3.58
N ARG A 809 -1.78 -19.65 -3.07
CA ARG A 809 -1.88 -20.96 -3.75
C ARG A 809 -3.27 -21.59 -3.68
N ASP A 810 -4.27 -20.81 -3.32
CA ASP A 810 -5.64 -21.29 -3.12
C ASP A 810 -6.39 -21.33 -4.46
N VAL A 811 -6.16 -22.42 -5.20
CA VAL A 811 -6.93 -22.77 -6.40
C VAL A 811 -8.12 -23.64 -5.98
N TYR A 812 -9.30 -23.34 -6.48
CA TYR A 812 -10.51 -24.11 -6.19
C TYR A 812 -11.10 -24.73 -7.45
N ARG A 813 -11.78 -25.87 -7.30
CA ARG A 813 -12.66 -26.37 -8.36
C ARG A 813 -13.82 -25.40 -8.61
N PRO A 814 -14.33 -25.30 -9.85
CA PRO A 814 -15.56 -24.54 -10.12
C PRO A 814 -16.78 -25.15 -9.40
N LEU A 815 -17.76 -24.30 -9.10
CA LEU A 815 -19.10 -24.75 -8.72
C LEU A 815 -19.80 -25.39 -9.92
N THR A 816 -20.56 -26.45 -9.69
CA THR A 816 -21.52 -26.96 -10.68
C THR A 816 -22.78 -26.08 -10.71
N LEU A 817 -23.58 -26.19 -11.78
CA LEU A 817 -24.78 -25.36 -11.96
C LEU A 817 -25.86 -25.60 -10.89
N ASP A 818 -25.87 -26.76 -10.24
CA ASP A 818 -26.76 -27.08 -9.12
C ASP A 818 -26.21 -26.64 -7.76
N GLU A 819 -24.91 -26.40 -7.65
CA GLU A 819 -24.25 -25.87 -6.45
C GLU A 819 -24.35 -24.33 -6.38
N GLY A 820 -24.26 -23.64 -7.52
CA GLY A 820 -24.34 -22.18 -7.56
C GLY A 820 -23.84 -21.56 -8.85
N TRP A 821 -23.35 -20.32 -8.76
CA TRP A 821 -22.86 -19.53 -9.88
C TRP A 821 -21.37 -19.21 -9.73
N ASN A 822 -20.60 -19.45 -10.79
CA ASN A 822 -19.26 -18.87 -10.95
C ASN A 822 -19.42 -17.53 -11.68
N ALA A 823 -19.70 -16.46 -10.92
CA ALA A 823 -20.01 -15.14 -11.50
C ALA A 823 -18.85 -14.60 -12.33
N LEU A 824 -17.63 -14.75 -11.84
CA LEU A 824 -16.40 -14.45 -12.56
C LEU A 824 -15.46 -15.66 -12.48
N TYR A 825 -14.74 -15.93 -13.57
CA TYR A 825 -13.72 -16.99 -13.65
C TYR A 825 -12.49 -16.45 -14.38
N PHE A 826 -11.30 -16.97 -14.07
CA PHE A 826 -10.06 -16.53 -14.71
C PHE A 826 -10.02 -16.92 -16.20
N GLU A 827 -9.41 -16.07 -17.01
CA GLU A 827 -9.31 -16.22 -18.46
C GLU A 827 -8.56 -17.49 -18.92
N ALA A 828 -8.64 -17.78 -20.22
CA ALA A 828 -7.83 -18.81 -20.85
C ALA A 828 -6.32 -18.58 -20.64
N PRO A 829 -5.47 -19.63 -20.64
CA PRO A 829 -4.04 -19.51 -20.33
C PRO A 829 -3.30 -18.44 -21.15
N GLU A 830 -3.69 -18.24 -22.41
CA GLU A 830 -3.05 -17.29 -23.32
C GLU A 830 -3.41 -15.83 -23.01
N ASN A 831 -4.49 -15.59 -22.26
CA ASN A 831 -5.04 -14.25 -21.98
C ASN A 831 -5.22 -13.97 -20.47
N ILE A 832 -4.74 -14.85 -19.60
CA ILE A 832 -4.97 -14.74 -18.15
C ILE A 832 -4.17 -13.62 -17.49
N GLU A 833 -3.00 -13.27 -18.00
CA GLU A 833 -2.17 -12.21 -17.41
C GLU A 833 -2.70 -10.82 -17.77
N ALA A 834 -2.95 -10.01 -16.74
CA ALA A 834 -3.25 -8.59 -16.84
C ALA A 834 -2.11 -7.71 -16.30
N GLY A 835 -1.08 -8.33 -15.72
CA GLY A 835 0.21 -7.72 -15.41
C GLY A 835 1.05 -8.55 -14.44
N GLY A 836 2.36 -8.52 -14.64
CA GLY A 836 3.35 -9.33 -13.93
C GLY A 836 3.64 -10.68 -14.61
N HIS A 837 4.56 -11.45 -14.01
CA HIS A 837 5.02 -12.73 -14.55
C HIS A 837 4.31 -13.90 -13.86
N LEU A 838 3.62 -14.74 -14.64
CA LEU A 838 3.01 -16.00 -14.18
C LEU A 838 3.75 -17.20 -14.78
N TRP A 839 4.22 -18.09 -13.90
CA TRP A 839 4.84 -19.36 -14.30
C TRP A 839 3.88 -20.23 -15.11
N ALA A 840 4.45 -21.06 -15.99
CA ALA A 840 3.68 -21.87 -16.94
C ALA A 840 2.69 -22.81 -16.24
N GLU A 841 3.09 -23.45 -15.14
CA GLU A 841 2.22 -24.36 -14.37
C GLU A 841 1.06 -23.60 -13.73
N ASN A 842 1.35 -22.42 -13.16
CA ASN A 842 0.32 -21.56 -12.60
C ASN A 842 -0.65 -21.07 -13.69
N ARG A 843 -0.13 -20.62 -14.83
CA ARG A 843 -0.94 -20.18 -15.97
C ARG A 843 -1.90 -21.27 -16.44
N ALA A 844 -1.42 -22.51 -16.52
CA ALA A 844 -2.25 -23.66 -16.91
C ALA A 844 -3.31 -24.01 -15.85
N GLN A 845 -2.94 -24.05 -14.57
CA GLN A 845 -3.86 -24.50 -13.52
C GLN A 845 -4.89 -23.43 -13.11
N TRP A 846 -4.52 -22.15 -13.12
CA TRP A 846 -5.43 -21.06 -12.73
C TRP A 846 -6.47 -20.72 -13.81
N ALA A 847 -6.21 -21.08 -15.07
CA ALA A 847 -7.13 -20.82 -16.17
C ALA A 847 -8.50 -21.48 -15.93
N PHE A 848 -9.57 -20.75 -16.25
CA PHE A 848 -10.97 -21.16 -16.08
C PHE A 848 -11.41 -21.49 -14.65
N LYS A 849 -10.57 -21.23 -13.64
CA LYS A 849 -10.93 -21.39 -12.22
C LYS A 849 -11.81 -20.23 -11.75
N PRO A 850 -12.70 -20.46 -10.78
CA PRO A 850 -13.52 -19.39 -10.24
C PRO A 850 -12.67 -18.27 -9.64
N ALA A 851 -13.11 -17.03 -9.83
CA ALA A 851 -12.58 -15.85 -9.16
C ALA A 851 -13.61 -15.27 -8.18
N VAL A 852 -14.89 -15.25 -8.58
CA VAL A 852 -16.02 -14.83 -7.75
C VAL A 852 -17.15 -15.84 -7.90
N VAL A 853 -17.65 -16.34 -6.78
CA VAL A 853 -18.68 -17.37 -6.71
C VAL A 853 -19.86 -16.95 -5.84
N GLN A 854 -20.99 -17.61 -6.04
CA GLN A 854 -22.18 -17.48 -5.22
C GLN A 854 -22.86 -18.84 -5.06
N ALA A 855 -23.15 -19.23 -3.83
CA ALA A 855 -23.99 -20.39 -3.51
C ALA A 855 -25.12 -19.99 -2.56
N SER A 856 -26.27 -20.65 -2.66
CA SER A 856 -27.37 -20.45 -1.71
C SER A 856 -27.18 -21.35 -0.49
N TYR A 857 -27.53 -20.86 0.69
CA TYR A 857 -27.54 -21.65 1.92
C TYR A 857 -28.81 -21.31 2.71
N GLY A 858 -29.78 -22.23 2.73
CA GLY A 858 -31.13 -21.95 3.23
C GLY A 858 -31.77 -20.81 2.43
N ASP A 859 -32.29 -19.81 3.13
CA ASP A 859 -32.91 -18.61 2.55
C ASP A 859 -31.91 -17.46 2.28
N GLY A 860 -30.63 -17.67 2.61
CA GLY A 860 -29.55 -16.70 2.40
C GLY A 860 -28.53 -17.14 1.36
N ILE A 861 -27.44 -16.37 1.26
CA ILE A 861 -26.44 -16.51 0.20
C ILE A 861 -25.04 -16.37 0.78
N VAL A 862 -24.11 -17.19 0.27
CA VAL A 862 -22.68 -17.07 0.51
C VAL A 862 -21.99 -16.67 -0.80
N ILE A 863 -21.20 -15.60 -0.73
CA ILE A 863 -20.44 -15.03 -1.85
C ILE A 863 -18.96 -15.18 -1.53
N GLY A 864 -18.20 -15.77 -2.44
CA GLY A 864 -16.76 -16.01 -2.28
C GLY A 864 -15.94 -15.26 -3.30
N PHE A 865 -14.91 -14.56 -2.84
CA PHE A 865 -13.87 -13.96 -3.66
C PHE A 865 -12.55 -14.72 -3.40
N VAL A 866 -11.98 -15.31 -4.44
CA VAL A 866 -10.72 -16.07 -4.31
C VAL A 866 -9.56 -15.14 -3.95
N ALA A 867 -9.55 -13.94 -4.52
CA ALA A 867 -8.63 -12.85 -4.22
C ALA A 867 -9.37 -11.68 -3.55
N ASP A 868 -8.69 -10.92 -2.70
CA ASP A 868 -9.26 -9.74 -2.06
C ASP A 868 -9.67 -8.68 -3.11
N PRO A 869 -10.97 -8.35 -3.28
CA PRO A 869 -11.45 -7.38 -4.26
C PRO A 869 -11.03 -5.93 -3.92
N THR A 870 -10.48 -5.70 -2.72
CA THR A 870 -10.10 -4.39 -2.22
C THR A 870 -8.61 -4.23 -2.00
N PHE A 871 -7.76 -5.15 -2.51
CA PHE A 871 -6.31 -5.09 -2.34
C PHE A 871 -5.73 -3.66 -2.48
N ARG A 872 -5.17 -3.14 -1.37
CA ARG A 872 -4.60 -1.78 -1.22
C ARG A 872 -5.53 -0.64 -1.65
N ALA A 873 -6.84 -0.86 -1.70
CA ALA A 873 -7.84 -0.02 -2.35
C ALA A 873 -7.47 0.43 -3.78
N ALA A 874 -6.66 -0.38 -4.46
CA ALA A 874 -6.15 -0.11 -5.81
C ALA A 874 -6.97 -0.83 -6.90
N LEU A 875 -7.72 -1.89 -6.56
CA LEU A 875 -8.56 -2.67 -7.49
C LEU A 875 -9.91 -1.99 -7.75
N ASP A 876 -9.86 -0.76 -8.24
CA ASP A 876 -11.04 0.04 -8.62
C ASP A 876 -12.00 -0.69 -9.57
N GLY A 877 -11.46 -1.52 -10.47
CA GLY A 877 -12.24 -2.35 -11.38
C GLY A 877 -13.14 -3.37 -10.68
N ALA A 878 -12.68 -3.96 -9.57
CA ALA A 878 -13.42 -4.98 -8.82
C ALA A 878 -14.50 -4.40 -7.90
N ASN A 879 -14.55 -3.07 -7.73
CA ASN A 879 -15.49 -2.44 -6.82
C ASN A 879 -16.96 -2.70 -7.19
N VAL A 880 -17.31 -2.74 -8.48
CA VAL A 880 -18.71 -2.96 -8.90
C VAL A 880 -19.21 -4.34 -8.44
N VAL A 881 -18.40 -5.39 -8.57
CA VAL A 881 -18.78 -6.74 -8.11
C VAL A 881 -18.83 -6.82 -6.57
N LEU A 882 -17.95 -6.12 -5.86
CA LEU A 882 -18.03 -5.97 -4.40
C LEU A 882 -19.34 -5.29 -3.97
N LEU A 883 -19.72 -4.20 -4.64
CA LEU A 883 -20.96 -3.48 -4.34
C LEU A 883 -22.21 -4.30 -4.69
N ASN A 884 -22.15 -5.13 -5.74
CA ASN A 884 -23.21 -6.11 -5.99
C ASN A 884 -23.34 -7.05 -4.77
N ALA A 885 -22.23 -7.64 -4.31
CA ALA A 885 -22.25 -8.55 -3.16
C ALA A 885 -22.80 -7.90 -1.88
N VAL A 886 -22.37 -6.66 -1.59
CA VAL A 886 -22.66 -6.00 -0.30
C VAL A 886 -23.95 -5.18 -0.32
N LEU A 887 -24.18 -4.34 -1.34
CA LEU A 887 -25.32 -3.41 -1.37
C LEU A 887 -26.56 -3.99 -2.06
N ARG A 888 -26.38 -4.98 -2.94
CA ARG A 888 -27.49 -5.61 -3.69
C ARG A 888 -27.82 -7.01 -3.21
N GLY A 889 -26.84 -7.75 -2.67
CA GLY A 889 -27.03 -9.09 -2.10
C GLY A 889 -28.30 -9.25 -1.25
N PRO A 890 -28.58 -8.35 -0.28
CA PRO A 890 -29.78 -8.44 0.57
C PRO A 890 -31.12 -8.25 -0.16
N GLY A 891 -31.11 -7.79 -1.41
CA GLY A 891 -32.29 -7.80 -2.29
C GLY A 891 -32.66 -9.19 -2.81
N HIS A 892 -31.72 -10.14 -2.76
CA HIS A 892 -31.84 -11.50 -3.29
C HIS A 892 -32.02 -12.58 -2.21
N THR A 893 -32.14 -12.19 -0.93
CA THR A 893 -32.37 -13.11 0.19
C THR A 893 -33.70 -12.86 0.88
N ALA A 894 -34.14 -13.80 1.71
CA ALA A 894 -35.24 -13.51 2.63
C ALA A 894 -34.81 -12.45 3.65
N ARG A 895 -35.71 -11.56 4.05
CA ARG A 895 -35.40 -10.61 5.13
C ARG A 895 -35.30 -11.34 6.46
N LEU A 896 -34.16 -11.18 7.12
CA LEU A 896 -34.00 -11.48 8.54
C LEU A 896 -35.09 -10.72 9.32
N ARG A 897 -35.92 -11.45 10.06
CA ARG A 897 -37.04 -10.90 10.85
C ARG A 897 -36.74 -10.87 12.32
#